data_AF-A0A522U7W0-F1
#
_entry.id   AF-A0A522U7W0-F1
#
_cell.length_a   1.000
_cell.length_b   1.000
_cell.length_c   1.000
_cell.angle_alpha   90.00
_cell.angle_beta   90.00
_cell.angle_gamma   90.00
#
_symmetry.space_group_name_H-M   'P 1'
#
loop_
_entity.id
_entity.type
_entity.pdbx_description
1 polymer ?
#
loop_
_entity_poly.entity_id
_entity_poly.type
_entity_poly.pdbx_seq_one_letter_code
_entity_poly.pdbx_strand_id
1 'polypeptide(L)'
;MCGVVGIYSKKPVAQELYDSLIHLQHRGQDAAGILTYQEKFHFKRGLGLARDIFHTHDMERLTGNIGIAHTRYPTTGRIEIEDAQPFWTGVPFGMALAHNGNLVNYNEVKRKVFEERHRYVNSTSDGEVILHVLADELVKGMAENHVDTFFDLLCDAVARLFKATSGAYSVVSIIVGKGMLAFRDPHGIRPLTRGARVNPDGSKDYIFASENIMFYPLGFKQEEDAKPGEVIFIDNDGNLHSRVVGREAALGQREPEFSPCIFEYIYFARPDSMMNNVSVYRSRLRMGQNLAKAWKTKFPNVMPDVVIPVPFTSNTAALAMAHELGVRYSEGLYKNAFIGRTFIMPNQELRRKSVRYKLNPQETEIRDKNVMLLDDSIVRGTTSREIVQMMREFGAKEVYFVTTCPPVKFPCFYGVDMPTKSELVASARTEEEVRLYIGADILLYQNIPDLVEAVTRVQSIEHPCMACLNGHYVTGDVDEKKFKEIEASRNKDKGIKKSMDILIIGSGAREHAIARAVVRSPQKPRLFCFASSNNPGIRELSVGYAVGKITDPTAVINFAKENAIDIAIVGPEAPLASGVADALWAAGVACVGPKQKLARLETSKGFTRDLQAEFKIPGSPKYKKFSSLEGAKEFLSELGDLYVVKADGLMGGKGVKVAGDHLHTYEEALAYCQELLDSCHSRESGNPGAAFVIEEKLIGQEFSLMSFCDGEHLAHTPAVQDHKRAFDGDQGPNTGGMGSYSDADHKLPFLTDEDIWQAREINKKTAVALKAKFGEGYVGVLYGGFMATADGVKLIEYNARLADPEAMNILAVLESDFAALCQAIVGGNLRQEHALFANKATVCKYAVPEGYPDSPVKNQKIDTSGVADKNQLYLASVDARDDGLYELGSRAIAVVGVADTIAEAEKIAEAEVNNIKGPLFHRQDIGTPELINKRIQHMSFLRKQESRI
;
A
#
# COMPACT_ATOMS: atom_id res chain seq x y z
N MET A 1 5.79 -10.66 -19.49
CA MET A 1 5.82 -11.50 -20.71
C MET A 1 5.97 -12.93 -20.29
N CYS A 2 5.21 -13.87 -20.82
CA CYS A 2 5.26 -15.25 -20.39
C CYS A 2 6.18 -16.11 -21.27
N GLY A 3 6.43 -17.34 -20.87
CA GLY A 3 7.06 -18.38 -21.70
C GLY A 3 6.03 -19.43 -22.06
N VAL A 4 5.98 -19.85 -23.33
CA VAL A 4 5.16 -20.98 -23.79
C VAL A 4 6.02 -22.05 -24.44
N VAL A 5 5.62 -23.30 -24.29
CA VAL A 5 6.25 -24.47 -24.94
C VAL A 5 5.16 -25.45 -25.37
N GLY A 6 5.28 -26.03 -26.56
CA GLY A 6 4.48 -27.17 -27.00
C GLY A 6 5.37 -28.22 -27.64
N ILE A 7 5.20 -29.49 -27.27
CA ILE A 7 5.98 -30.61 -27.82
C ILE A 7 5.02 -31.68 -28.35
N TYR A 8 5.27 -32.12 -29.58
CA TYR A 8 4.74 -33.35 -30.15
C TYR A 8 5.90 -34.32 -30.33
N SER A 9 5.77 -35.53 -29.78
CA SER A 9 6.77 -36.59 -29.91
C SER A 9 6.11 -37.95 -30.10
N LYS A 10 6.89 -38.95 -30.51
CA LYS A 10 6.52 -40.37 -30.38
C LYS A 10 6.81 -40.95 -28.97
N LYS A 11 7.42 -40.16 -28.08
CA LYS A 11 7.74 -40.53 -26.69
C LYS A 11 7.02 -39.64 -25.68
N PRO A 12 6.94 -40.02 -24.39
CA PRO A 12 6.37 -39.16 -23.35
C PRO A 12 7.10 -37.81 -23.23
N VAL A 13 6.35 -36.71 -23.17
CA VAL A 13 6.91 -35.34 -23.27
C VAL A 13 7.01 -34.58 -21.96
N ALA A 14 6.48 -35.10 -20.85
CA ALA A 14 6.39 -34.35 -19.60
C ALA A 14 7.74 -33.84 -19.08
N GLN A 15 8.78 -34.69 -19.11
CA GLN A 15 10.12 -34.29 -18.66
C GLN A 15 10.71 -33.20 -19.56
N GLU A 16 10.60 -33.34 -20.89
CA GLU A 16 11.10 -32.33 -21.83
C GLU A 16 10.35 -30.99 -21.68
N LEU A 17 9.06 -31.02 -21.37
CA LEU A 17 8.28 -29.82 -21.05
C LEU A 17 8.75 -29.17 -19.75
N TYR A 18 9.00 -29.95 -18.69
CA TYR A 18 9.55 -29.44 -17.44
C TYR A 18 10.93 -28.80 -17.66
N ASP A 19 11.84 -29.48 -18.35
CA ASP A 19 13.17 -28.96 -18.65
C ASP A 19 13.07 -27.65 -19.44
N SER A 20 12.14 -27.58 -20.42
CA SER A 20 11.88 -26.37 -21.17
C SER A 20 11.40 -25.21 -20.29
N LEU A 21 10.56 -25.47 -19.28
CA LEU A 21 10.15 -24.45 -18.29
C LEU A 21 11.33 -23.94 -17.46
N ILE A 22 12.27 -24.81 -17.07
CA ILE A 22 13.48 -24.40 -16.35
C ILE A 22 14.31 -23.42 -17.19
N HIS A 23 14.47 -23.70 -18.49
CA HIS A 23 15.17 -22.81 -19.40
C HIS A 23 14.44 -21.47 -19.59
N LEU A 24 13.11 -21.49 -19.70
CA LEU A 24 12.26 -20.31 -19.89
C LEU A 24 11.88 -19.60 -18.58
N GLN A 25 12.34 -20.06 -17.41
CA GLN A 25 11.98 -19.51 -16.10
C GLN A 25 12.28 -18.00 -15.96
N HIS A 26 13.25 -17.49 -16.72
CA HIS A 26 13.54 -16.05 -16.78
C HIS A 26 12.37 -15.23 -17.34
N ARG A 27 11.53 -15.84 -18.19
CA ARG A 27 10.30 -15.24 -18.70
C ARG A 27 9.20 -15.20 -17.66
N GLY A 28 9.22 -15.99 -16.59
CA GLY A 28 8.12 -15.95 -15.63
C GLY A 28 8.41 -16.79 -14.41
N GLN A 29 8.15 -16.26 -13.21
CA GLN A 29 8.49 -16.88 -11.92
C GLN A 29 7.30 -16.89 -10.95
N ASP A 30 6.13 -16.46 -11.42
CA ASP A 30 4.96 -16.24 -10.59
C ASP A 30 4.02 -17.45 -10.58
N ALA A 31 3.97 -18.17 -11.69
CA ALA A 31 3.28 -19.43 -11.80
C ALA A 31 3.90 -20.27 -12.92
N ALA A 32 3.69 -21.58 -12.88
CA ALA A 32 4.00 -22.48 -13.97
C ALA A 32 2.95 -23.57 -14.10
N GLY A 33 2.81 -24.14 -15.30
CA GLY A 33 1.88 -25.24 -15.56
C GLY A 33 2.34 -26.11 -16.73
N ILE A 34 2.04 -27.41 -16.63
CA ILE A 34 2.20 -28.40 -17.69
C ILE A 34 0.86 -29.10 -17.88
N LEU A 35 0.48 -29.30 -19.14
CA LEU A 35 -0.65 -30.12 -19.53
C LEU A 35 -0.22 -31.07 -20.65
N THR A 36 -0.42 -32.37 -20.45
CA THR A 36 -0.18 -33.42 -21.44
C THR A 36 -1.49 -34.11 -21.81
N TYR A 37 -1.50 -34.78 -22.96
CA TYR A 37 -2.68 -35.49 -23.47
C TYR A 37 -2.35 -36.95 -23.78
N GLN A 38 -3.13 -37.86 -23.19
CA GLN A 38 -3.19 -39.29 -23.51
C GLN A 38 -4.58 -39.79 -23.15
N GLU A 39 -5.45 -39.97 -24.14
CA GLU A 39 -6.89 -40.29 -24.00
C GLU A 39 -7.71 -39.19 -23.30
N LYS A 40 -7.16 -38.58 -22.24
CA LYS A 40 -7.67 -37.43 -21.48
C LYS A 40 -6.55 -36.42 -21.23
N PHE A 41 -6.91 -35.25 -20.73
CA PHE A 41 -5.93 -34.26 -20.27
C PHE A 41 -5.39 -34.62 -18.88
N HIS A 42 -4.07 -34.50 -18.75
CA HIS A 42 -3.34 -34.59 -17.50
C HIS A 42 -2.70 -33.21 -17.26
N PHE A 43 -2.95 -32.58 -16.13
CA PHE A 43 -2.43 -31.23 -15.88
C PHE A 43 -1.99 -31.02 -14.44
N LYS A 44 -0.96 -30.19 -14.28
CA LYS A 44 -0.49 -29.66 -13.01
C LYS A 44 -0.10 -28.20 -13.22
N ARG A 45 -0.60 -27.32 -12.36
CA ARG A 45 -0.23 -25.90 -12.31
C ARG A 45 -0.08 -25.45 -10.86
N GLY A 46 0.74 -24.44 -10.63
CA GLY A 46 1.02 -23.92 -9.30
C GLY A 46 1.58 -22.49 -9.36
N LEU A 47 1.58 -21.82 -8.22
CA LEU A 47 2.26 -20.53 -8.03
C LEU A 47 3.73 -20.77 -7.68
N GLY A 48 4.62 -19.87 -8.13
CA GLY A 48 6.06 -19.93 -7.90
C GLY A 48 6.89 -20.44 -9.08
N LEU A 49 8.10 -20.92 -8.78
CA LEU A 49 9.04 -21.47 -9.77
C LEU A 49 8.64 -22.88 -10.17
N ALA A 50 8.95 -23.29 -11.41
CA ALA A 50 8.62 -24.62 -11.92
C ALA A 50 9.18 -25.73 -11.02
N ARG A 51 10.43 -25.58 -10.56
CA ARG A 51 11.08 -26.54 -9.65
C ARG A 51 10.35 -26.73 -8.30
N ASP A 52 9.59 -25.73 -7.86
CA ASP A 52 8.86 -25.75 -6.59
C ASP A 52 7.43 -26.27 -6.77
N ILE A 53 6.95 -26.35 -8.02
CA ILE A 53 5.57 -26.74 -8.39
C ILE A 53 5.48 -28.22 -8.78
N PHE A 54 6.47 -28.73 -9.52
CA PHE A 54 6.43 -30.08 -10.08
C PHE A 54 7.31 -31.03 -9.27
N HIS A 55 6.67 -31.92 -8.51
CA HIS A 55 7.35 -32.99 -7.78
C HIS A 55 7.27 -34.31 -8.57
N THR A 56 8.06 -35.32 -8.16
CA THR A 56 8.08 -36.64 -8.82
C THR A 56 6.69 -37.23 -9.03
N HIS A 57 5.83 -37.20 -8.01
CA HIS A 57 4.47 -37.72 -8.09
C HIS A 57 3.55 -36.93 -9.04
N ASP A 58 3.84 -35.65 -9.27
CA ASP A 58 3.11 -34.85 -10.27
C ASP A 58 3.56 -35.24 -11.67
N MET A 59 4.87 -35.39 -11.87
CA MET A 59 5.47 -35.77 -13.15
C MET A 59 5.02 -37.16 -13.61
N GLU A 60 4.90 -38.12 -12.69
CA GLU A 60 4.36 -39.46 -12.96
C GLU A 60 2.92 -39.44 -13.49
N ARG A 61 2.13 -38.43 -13.12
CA ARG A 61 0.73 -38.27 -13.56
C ARG A 61 0.61 -37.60 -14.91
N LEU A 62 1.64 -36.88 -15.38
CA LEU A 62 1.67 -36.18 -16.66
C LEU A 62 2.07 -37.15 -17.78
N THR A 63 1.12 -38.00 -18.20
CA THR A 63 1.36 -38.99 -19.25
C THR A 63 0.96 -38.47 -20.62
N GLY A 64 1.54 -39.05 -21.68
CA GLY A 64 1.24 -38.69 -23.07
C GLY A 64 2.41 -38.10 -23.85
N ASN A 65 2.25 -38.10 -25.16
CA ASN A 65 3.26 -37.77 -26.16
C ASN A 65 3.04 -36.41 -26.85
N ILE A 66 1.97 -35.71 -26.46
CA ILE A 66 1.68 -34.34 -26.84
C ILE A 66 1.44 -33.55 -25.55
N GLY A 67 2.03 -32.37 -25.44
CA GLY A 67 1.86 -31.54 -24.26
C GLY A 67 2.27 -30.09 -24.48
N ILE A 68 1.74 -29.23 -23.63
CA ILE A 68 2.01 -27.79 -23.60
C ILE A 68 2.35 -27.35 -22.19
N ALA A 69 3.18 -26.32 -22.08
CA ALA A 69 3.64 -25.80 -20.81
C ALA A 69 3.77 -24.27 -20.86
N HIS A 70 3.70 -23.64 -19.68
CA HIS A 70 3.75 -22.19 -19.56
C HIS A 70 4.44 -21.73 -18.28
N THR A 71 5.23 -20.64 -18.37
CA THR A 71 5.73 -19.86 -17.21
C THR A 71 5.10 -18.47 -17.21
N ARG A 72 4.46 -18.08 -16.11
CA ARG A 72 3.78 -16.79 -15.97
C ARG A 72 4.70 -15.70 -15.41
N TYR A 73 4.72 -14.56 -16.07
CA TYR A 73 5.16 -13.30 -15.49
C TYR A 73 3.92 -12.53 -15.06
N PRO A 74 3.92 -11.87 -13.88
CA PRO A 74 2.77 -11.08 -13.47
C PRO A 74 2.54 -9.95 -14.49
N THR A 75 1.38 -9.95 -15.11
CA THR A 75 0.89 -8.87 -16.00
C THR A 75 -0.12 -8.03 -15.21
N THR A 76 -0.99 -7.28 -15.89
CA THR A 76 -2.23 -6.76 -15.27
C THR A 76 -3.07 -7.93 -14.72
N GLY A 77 -3.69 -7.75 -13.54
CA GLY A 77 -4.38 -8.82 -12.80
C GLY A 77 -3.73 -9.17 -11.45
N ARG A 78 -4.45 -9.94 -10.62
CA ARG A 78 -3.97 -10.45 -9.33
C ARG A 78 -3.15 -11.72 -9.52
N ILE A 79 -2.28 -12.03 -8.54
CA ILE A 79 -1.54 -13.30 -8.54
C ILE A 79 -2.47 -14.38 -7.99
N GLU A 80 -3.29 -14.95 -8.86
CA GLU A 80 -4.23 -16.02 -8.53
C GLU A 80 -3.85 -17.31 -9.27
N ILE A 81 -4.20 -18.46 -8.68
CA ILE A 81 -3.90 -19.78 -9.27
C ILE A 81 -4.78 -20.04 -10.50
N GLU A 82 -5.95 -19.42 -10.54
CA GLU A 82 -6.91 -19.43 -11.64
C GLU A 82 -6.28 -18.89 -12.93
N ASP A 83 -5.43 -17.87 -12.81
CA ASP A 83 -4.70 -17.24 -13.91
C ASP A 83 -3.46 -18.03 -14.37
N ALA A 84 -3.15 -19.18 -13.76
CA ALA A 84 -2.02 -20.02 -14.19
C ALA A 84 -2.41 -20.87 -15.40
N GLN A 85 -1.65 -20.77 -16.48
CA GLN A 85 -1.86 -21.52 -17.72
C GLN A 85 -1.15 -22.88 -17.67
N PRO A 86 -1.52 -23.88 -18.50
CA PRO A 86 -2.49 -23.86 -19.60
C PRO A 86 -3.97 -23.81 -19.17
N PHE A 87 -4.81 -23.16 -19.98
CA PHE A 87 -6.28 -23.24 -19.87
C PHE A 87 -6.82 -24.39 -20.71
N TRP A 88 -7.99 -24.92 -20.36
CA TRP A 88 -8.65 -25.94 -21.17
C TRP A 88 -10.17 -25.82 -21.13
N THR A 89 -10.84 -26.31 -22.16
CA THR A 89 -12.30 -26.42 -22.25
C THR A 89 -12.68 -27.75 -22.88
N GLY A 90 -13.79 -28.34 -22.44
CA GLY A 90 -14.27 -29.62 -22.97
C GLY A 90 -14.95 -29.53 -24.35
N VAL A 91 -15.29 -28.33 -24.83
CA VAL A 91 -16.12 -28.15 -26.03
C VAL A 91 -15.65 -27.00 -26.94
N PRO A 92 -15.54 -27.20 -28.27
CA PRO A 92 -15.72 -28.48 -28.99
C PRO A 92 -14.51 -29.41 -28.81
N PHE A 93 -14.73 -30.72 -28.95
CA PHE A 93 -13.73 -31.82 -28.89
C PHE A 93 -12.98 -32.02 -27.56
N GLY A 94 -12.67 -30.94 -26.84
CA GLY A 94 -11.64 -30.89 -25.81
C GLY A 94 -10.42 -30.16 -26.36
N MET A 95 -10.09 -29.00 -25.78
CA MET A 95 -8.97 -28.16 -26.21
C MET A 95 -8.23 -27.59 -25.01
N ALA A 96 -6.91 -27.49 -25.11
CA ALA A 96 -6.05 -26.81 -24.14
C ALA A 96 -5.18 -25.77 -24.82
N LEU A 97 -4.84 -24.67 -24.13
CA LEU A 97 -4.13 -23.54 -24.71
C LEU A 97 -3.17 -22.88 -23.70
N ALA A 98 -1.97 -22.57 -24.18
CA ALA A 98 -1.00 -21.72 -23.51
C ALA A 98 -0.62 -20.56 -24.43
N HIS A 99 -0.43 -19.38 -23.85
CA HIS A 99 -0.31 -18.11 -24.55
C HIS A 99 0.76 -17.23 -23.91
N ASN A 100 1.53 -16.55 -24.76
CA ASN A 100 2.40 -15.44 -24.39
C ASN A 100 1.97 -14.19 -25.15
N GLY A 101 1.46 -13.17 -24.44
CA GLY A 101 0.97 -11.96 -25.07
C GLY A 101 0.03 -11.13 -24.21
N ASN A 102 -0.71 -10.21 -24.83
CA ASN A 102 -1.81 -9.49 -24.21
C ASN A 102 -2.84 -9.05 -25.28
N LEU A 103 -4.13 -9.04 -24.94
CA LEU A 103 -5.20 -8.47 -25.76
C LEU A 103 -5.47 -7.01 -25.39
N VAL A 104 -5.38 -6.10 -26.38
CA VAL A 104 -5.75 -4.69 -26.21
C VAL A 104 -7.26 -4.56 -25.98
N ASN A 105 -8.05 -5.33 -26.73
CA ASN A 105 -9.52 -5.33 -26.66
C ASN A 105 -10.11 -6.39 -25.71
N TYR A 106 -9.35 -6.86 -24.71
CA TYR A 106 -9.75 -7.91 -23.75
C TYR A 106 -11.19 -7.77 -23.24
N ASN A 107 -11.54 -6.60 -22.68
CA ASN A 107 -12.85 -6.38 -22.07
C ASN A 107 -14.00 -6.51 -23.09
N GLU A 108 -13.78 -6.05 -24.32
CA GLU A 108 -14.78 -6.17 -25.39
C GLU A 108 -14.99 -7.63 -25.77
N VAL A 109 -13.88 -8.35 -26.01
CA VAL A 109 -13.93 -9.75 -26.42
C VAL A 109 -14.50 -10.64 -25.31
N LYS A 110 -14.09 -10.42 -24.05
CA LYS A 110 -14.65 -11.10 -22.87
C LYS A 110 -16.16 -10.90 -22.79
N ARG A 111 -16.63 -9.67 -22.97
CA ARG A 111 -18.06 -9.36 -22.96
C ARG A 111 -18.80 -10.10 -24.07
N LYS A 112 -18.28 -10.12 -25.31
CA LYS A 112 -18.86 -10.89 -26.43
C LYS A 112 -18.90 -12.40 -26.14
N VAL A 113 -17.83 -12.95 -25.55
CA VAL A 113 -17.77 -14.37 -25.15
C VAL A 113 -18.85 -14.70 -24.10
N PHE A 114 -19.10 -13.79 -23.17
CA PHE A 114 -20.14 -13.97 -22.15
C PHE A 114 -21.57 -13.74 -22.68
N GLU A 115 -21.81 -12.61 -23.35
CA GLU A 115 -23.15 -12.16 -23.78
C GLU A 115 -23.65 -12.91 -25.01
N GLU A 116 -22.81 -13.11 -26.03
CA GLU A 116 -23.21 -13.66 -27.33
C GLU A 116 -22.96 -15.17 -27.42
N ARG A 117 -21.94 -15.68 -26.71
CA ARG A 117 -21.50 -17.08 -26.79
C ARG A 117 -21.82 -17.88 -25.52
N HIS A 118 -22.38 -17.21 -24.49
CA HIS A 118 -22.79 -17.79 -23.21
C HIS A 118 -21.71 -18.65 -22.54
N ARG A 119 -20.43 -18.25 -22.68
CA ARG A 119 -19.29 -18.91 -22.04
C ARG A 119 -18.79 -18.06 -20.89
N TYR A 120 -18.74 -18.67 -19.71
CA TYR A 120 -18.17 -18.05 -18.52
C TYR A 120 -16.64 -18.08 -18.57
N VAL A 121 -16.00 -16.95 -18.26
CA VAL A 121 -14.54 -16.79 -18.19
C VAL A 121 -14.17 -16.68 -16.72
N ASN A 122 -13.49 -17.70 -16.18
CA ASN A 122 -13.23 -17.82 -14.74
C ASN A 122 -11.98 -17.06 -14.28
N SER A 123 -11.05 -16.77 -15.18
CA SER A 123 -9.79 -16.08 -14.91
C SER A 123 -9.83 -14.62 -15.37
N THR A 124 -8.78 -13.87 -15.02
CA THR A 124 -8.49 -12.53 -15.56
C THR A 124 -7.54 -12.57 -16.75
N SER A 125 -7.13 -13.76 -17.19
CA SER A 125 -6.17 -13.96 -18.27
C SER A 125 -6.77 -13.87 -19.66
N ASP A 126 -6.05 -13.21 -20.57
CA ASP A 126 -6.36 -13.18 -21.99
C ASP A 126 -6.40 -14.57 -22.63
N GLY A 127 -5.58 -15.50 -22.12
CA GLY A 127 -5.45 -16.85 -22.68
C GLY A 127 -6.77 -17.65 -22.65
N GLU A 128 -7.57 -17.49 -21.61
CA GLU A 128 -8.88 -18.15 -21.50
C GLU A 128 -9.88 -17.56 -22.50
N VAL A 129 -9.82 -16.24 -22.71
CA VAL A 129 -10.66 -15.56 -23.71
C VAL A 129 -10.29 -16.00 -25.13
N ILE A 130 -8.99 -16.07 -25.45
CA ILE A 130 -8.50 -16.57 -26.75
C ILE A 130 -8.95 -18.02 -26.96
N LEU A 131 -8.85 -18.88 -25.94
CA LEU A 131 -9.33 -20.26 -25.99
C LEU A 131 -10.82 -20.34 -26.33
N HIS A 132 -11.67 -19.56 -25.65
CA HIS A 132 -13.11 -19.56 -25.92
C HIS A 132 -13.47 -18.96 -27.27
N VAL A 133 -12.72 -17.96 -27.75
CA VAL A 133 -12.92 -17.41 -29.09
C VAL A 133 -12.62 -18.48 -30.14
N LEU A 134 -11.46 -19.13 -30.05
CA LEU A 134 -11.05 -20.18 -30.98
C LEU A 134 -12.04 -21.35 -30.99
N ALA A 135 -12.46 -21.80 -29.80
CA ALA A 135 -13.44 -22.88 -29.64
C ALA A 135 -14.76 -22.59 -30.36
N ASP A 136 -15.26 -21.35 -30.26
CA ASP A 136 -16.51 -20.94 -30.91
C ASP A 136 -16.36 -20.77 -32.43
N GLU A 137 -15.24 -20.21 -32.91
CA GLU A 137 -14.99 -20.08 -34.34
C GLU A 137 -14.83 -21.45 -35.04
N LEU A 138 -14.37 -22.47 -34.32
CA LEU A 138 -14.36 -23.85 -34.78
C LEU A 138 -15.77 -24.43 -34.88
N VAL A 139 -16.63 -24.22 -33.88
CA VAL A 139 -18.04 -24.68 -33.92
C VAL A 139 -18.79 -24.07 -35.10
N LYS A 140 -18.61 -22.76 -35.34
CA LYS A 140 -19.22 -22.07 -36.50
C LYS A 140 -18.76 -22.67 -37.82
N GLY A 141 -17.45 -22.83 -38.00
CA GLY A 141 -16.91 -23.39 -39.24
C GLY A 141 -17.37 -24.83 -39.50
N MET A 142 -17.58 -25.64 -38.46
CA MET A 142 -18.16 -26.99 -38.61
C MET A 142 -19.60 -26.96 -39.11
N ALA A 143 -20.38 -25.93 -38.79
CA ALA A 143 -21.75 -25.77 -39.26
C ALA A 143 -21.85 -25.27 -40.70
N GLU A 144 -20.80 -24.60 -41.21
CA GLU A 144 -20.79 -23.92 -42.52
C GLU A 144 -20.61 -24.86 -43.74
N ASN A 145 -20.45 -26.18 -43.57
CA ASN A 145 -20.43 -27.21 -44.64
C ASN A 145 -19.51 -26.94 -45.86
N HIS A 146 -18.52 -26.07 -45.74
CA HIS A 146 -17.64 -25.62 -46.84
C HIS A 146 -16.15 -25.81 -46.53
N VAL A 147 -15.79 -26.95 -45.92
CA VAL A 147 -14.41 -27.19 -45.52
C VAL A 147 -13.94 -28.60 -45.93
N ASP A 148 -12.86 -28.66 -46.72
CA ASP A 148 -12.33 -29.89 -47.30
C ASP A 148 -11.50 -30.72 -46.29
N THR A 149 -10.77 -30.06 -45.38
CA THR A 149 -9.95 -30.72 -44.36
C THR A 149 -10.07 -30.07 -42.97
N PHE A 150 -9.69 -30.79 -41.92
CA PHE A 150 -9.64 -30.21 -40.57
C PHE A 150 -8.62 -29.05 -40.46
N PHE A 151 -7.55 -29.08 -41.25
CA PHE A 151 -6.58 -28.00 -41.29
C PHE A 151 -7.15 -26.72 -41.91
N ASP A 152 -7.99 -26.84 -42.95
CA ASP A 152 -8.71 -25.69 -43.52
C ASP A 152 -9.68 -25.07 -42.49
N LEU A 153 -10.39 -25.92 -41.73
CA LEU A 153 -11.27 -25.46 -40.63
C LEU A 153 -10.49 -24.64 -39.59
N LEU A 154 -9.30 -25.13 -39.21
CA LEU A 154 -8.41 -24.44 -38.28
C LEU A 154 -7.93 -23.09 -38.84
N CYS A 155 -7.53 -23.08 -40.11
CA CYS A 155 -7.09 -21.87 -40.80
C CYS A 155 -8.18 -20.79 -40.79
N ASP A 156 -9.42 -21.16 -41.12
CA ASP A 156 -10.55 -20.24 -41.14
C ASP A 156 -10.92 -19.77 -39.72
N ALA A 157 -10.93 -20.67 -38.74
CA ALA A 157 -11.20 -20.32 -37.35
C ALA A 157 -10.16 -19.34 -36.77
N VAL A 158 -8.87 -19.56 -37.05
CA VAL A 158 -7.80 -18.65 -36.63
C VAL A 158 -7.87 -17.32 -37.39
N ALA A 159 -8.20 -17.32 -38.69
CA ALA A 159 -8.40 -16.09 -39.44
C ALA A 159 -9.56 -15.24 -38.89
N ARG A 160 -10.66 -15.87 -38.46
CA ARG A 160 -11.76 -15.17 -37.77
C ARG A 160 -11.36 -14.69 -36.38
N LEU A 161 -10.57 -15.48 -35.64
CA LEU A 161 -9.99 -15.05 -34.36
C LEU A 161 -9.12 -13.80 -34.52
N PHE A 162 -8.28 -13.73 -35.55
CA PHE A 162 -7.46 -12.55 -35.84
C PHE A 162 -8.31 -11.29 -36.11
N LYS A 163 -9.50 -11.43 -36.70
CA LYS A 163 -10.43 -10.30 -36.88
C LYS A 163 -11.12 -9.89 -35.59
N ALA A 164 -11.39 -10.84 -34.69
CA ALA A 164 -12.12 -10.58 -33.44
C ALA A 164 -11.22 -10.04 -32.32
N THR A 165 -9.92 -10.26 -32.41
CA THR A 165 -8.96 -9.95 -31.33
C THR A 165 -7.92 -8.94 -31.80
N SER A 166 -7.58 -8.01 -30.92
CA SER A 166 -6.51 -7.04 -31.16
C SER A 166 -5.47 -7.15 -30.04
N GLY A 167 -4.19 -7.13 -30.41
CA GLY A 167 -3.08 -7.21 -29.47
C GLY A 167 -1.92 -8.01 -30.02
N ALA A 168 -1.19 -8.66 -29.12
CA ALA A 168 0.02 -9.40 -29.45
C ALA A 168 -0.03 -10.75 -28.75
N TYR A 169 0.26 -11.84 -29.46
CA TYR A 169 0.16 -13.17 -28.88
C TYR A 169 0.87 -14.26 -29.69
N SER A 170 1.47 -15.19 -28.98
CA SER A 170 1.94 -16.48 -29.50
C SER A 170 1.26 -17.60 -28.71
N VAL A 171 0.71 -18.57 -29.43
CA VAL A 171 -0.14 -19.59 -28.86
C VAL A 171 0.36 -20.98 -29.25
N VAL A 172 0.32 -21.89 -28.28
CA VAL A 172 0.40 -23.34 -28.48
C VAL A 172 -0.83 -23.99 -27.86
N SER A 173 -1.42 -24.95 -28.55
CA SER A 173 -2.70 -25.55 -28.19
C SER A 173 -2.76 -27.03 -28.56
N ILE A 174 -3.51 -27.81 -27.80
CA ILE A 174 -3.81 -29.21 -28.07
C ILE A 174 -5.29 -29.34 -28.37
N ILE A 175 -5.63 -30.07 -29.42
CA ILE A 175 -7.01 -30.42 -29.77
C ILE A 175 -7.15 -31.95 -29.68
N VAL A 176 -8.02 -32.39 -28.76
CA VAL A 176 -8.24 -33.80 -28.44
C VAL A 176 -8.58 -34.59 -29.69
N GLY A 177 -7.87 -35.70 -29.90
CA GLY A 177 -8.08 -36.59 -31.04
C GLY A 177 -7.71 -35.98 -32.40
N LYS A 178 -7.09 -34.79 -32.45
CA LYS A 178 -6.71 -34.13 -33.71
C LYS A 178 -5.21 -33.85 -33.80
N GLY A 179 -4.62 -33.19 -32.80
CA GLY A 179 -3.20 -32.84 -32.85
C GLY A 179 -2.83 -31.57 -32.07
N MET A 180 -1.66 -31.02 -32.40
CA MET A 180 -1.12 -29.80 -31.78
C MET A 180 -1.17 -28.62 -32.76
N LEU A 181 -1.68 -27.48 -32.29
CA LEU A 181 -1.80 -26.23 -33.01
C LEU A 181 -0.81 -25.21 -32.43
N ALA A 182 -0.14 -24.45 -33.29
CA ALA A 182 0.63 -23.28 -32.92
C ALA A 182 0.29 -22.13 -33.89
N PHE A 183 0.15 -20.91 -33.37
CA PHE A 183 -0.03 -19.73 -34.21
C PHE A 183 0.50 -18.47 -33.55
N ARG A 184 0.77 -17.46 -34.39
CA ARG A 184 1.33 -16.16 -34.01
C ARG A 184 0.43 -15.03 -34.49
N ASP A 185 0.35 -13.96 -33.70
CA ASP A 185 -0.43 -12.77 -34.04
C ASP A 185 -0.09 -12.21 -35.44
N PRO A 186 -1.02 -11.52 -36.12
CA PRO A 186 -0.81 -11.03 -37.49
C PRO A 186 0.36 -10.06 -37.67
N HIS A 187 0.80 -9.38 -36.60
CA HIS A 187 1.96 -8.47 -36.62
C HIS A 187 3.29 -9.18 -36.29
N GLY A 188 3.24 -10.38 -35.70
CA GLY A 188 4.41 -11.13 -35.26
C GLY A 188 5.11 -10.53 -34.04
N ILE A 189 4.38 -9.85 -33.15
CA ILE A 189 4.99 -9.06 -32.06
C ILE A 189 5.67 -9.97 -31.02
N ARG A 190 4.99 -11.03 -30.58
CA ARG A 190 5.52 -11.99 -29.58
C ARG A 190 6.33 -13.09 -30.28
N PRO A 191 7.45 -13.57 -29.71
CA PRO A 191 8.27 -14.58 -30.36
C PRO A 191 7.67 -15.99 -30.24
N LEU A 192 7.83 -16.78 -31.30
CA LEU A 192 7.48 -18.20 -31.34
C LEU A 192 8.43 -18.94 -32.28
N THR A 193 9.41 -19.63 -31.71
CA THR A 193 10.43 -20.41 -32.41
C THR A 193 9.96 -21.85 -32.61
N ARG A 194 10.42 -22.49 -33.70
CA ARG A 194 10.11 -23.90 -34.03
C ARG A 194 11.39 -24.71 -34.14
N GLY A 195 11.35 -25.95 -33.64
CA GLY A 195 12.42 -26.92 -33.83
C GLY A 195 11.89 -28.30 -34.16
N ALA A 196 12.75 -29.14 -34.73
CA ALA A 196 12.45 -30.53 -35.05
C ALA A 196 13.60 -31.45 -34.66
N ARG A 197 13.26 -32.69 -34.28
CA ARG A 197 14.21 -33.76 -33.99
C ARG A 197 13.81 -35.00 -34.79
N VAL A 198 14.76 -35.57 -35.53
CA VAL A 198 14.54 -36.82 -36.28
C VAL A 198 14.91 -37.99 -35.38
N ASN A 199 13.98 -38.91 -35.16
CA ASN A 199 14.16 -40.12 -34.37
C ASN A 199 14.90 -41.20 -35.18
N PRO A 200 15.46 -42.24 -34.51
CA PRO A 200 16.16 -43.33 -35.20
C PRO A 200 15.31 -44.10 -36.23
N ASP A 201 13.99 -44.11 -36.06
CA ASP A 201 13.02 -44.74 -36.99
C ASP A 201 12.62 -43.84 -38.17
N GLY A 202 13.21 -42.64 -38.27
CA GLY A 202 12.91 -41.64 -39.30
C GLY A 202 11.71 -40.76 -38.99
N SER A 203 10.96 -41.02 -37.92
CA SER A 203 9.87 -40.14 -37.49
C SER A 203 10.40 -38.79 -36.98
N LYS A 204 9.56 -37.76 -36.99
CA LYS A 204 9.91 -36.41 -36.52
C LYS A 204 9.12 -36.03 -35.27
N ASP A 205 9.85 -35.54 -34.28
CA ASP A 205 9.31 -34.79 -33.14
C ASP A 205 9.41 -33.29 -33.43
N TYR A 206 8.50 -32.51 -32.88
CA TYR A 206 8.45 -31.06 -33.05
C TYR A 206 8.30 -30.34 -31.72
N ILE A 207 8.96 -29.18 -31.61
CA ILE A 207 8.87 -28.27 -30.48
C ILE A 207 8.53 -26.87 -30.95
N PHE A 208 7.65 -26.19 -30.24
CA PHE A 208 7.39 -24.76 -30.35
C PHE A 208 7.70 -24.12 -29.02
N ALA A 209 8.43 -23.00 -29.01
CA ALA A 209 8.77 -22.31 -27.77
C ALA A 209 8.93 -20.81 -27.98
N SER A 210 8.71 -20.01 -26.93
CA SER A 210 9.00 -18.57 -26.98
C SER A 210 10.44 -18.26 -27.40
N GLU A 211 11.40 -19.12 -27.03
CA GLU A 211 12.82 -19.05 -27.39
C GLU A 211 13.38 -20.45 -27.62
N ASN A 212 14.45 -20.54 -28.42
CA ASN A 212 15.10 -21.80 -28.84
C ASN A 212 16.15 -22.36 -27.85
N ILE A 213 16.33 -21.74 -26.67
CA ILE A 213 17.43 -22.03 -25.71
C ILE A 213 17.50 -23.48 -25.22
N MET A 214 16.37 -24.19 -25.19
CA MET A 214 16.30 -25.59 -24.77
C MET A 214 16.49 -26.57 -25.95
N PHE A 215 16.56 -26.10 -27.18
CA PHE A 215 16.60 -27.00 -28.35
C PHE A 215 17.88 -27.83 -28.35
N TYR A 216 19.03 -27.21 -28.10
CA TYR A 216 20.31 -27.93 -28.01
C TYR A 216 20.31 -29.04 -26.94
N PRO A 217 20.03 -28.77 -25.64
CA PRO A 217 20.05 -29.81 -24.63
C PRO A 217 18.99 -30.89 -24.83
N LEU A 218 17.86 -30.57 -25.48
CA LEU A 218 16.80 -31.54 -25.80
C LEU A 218 16.99 -32.23 -27.17
N GLY A 219 18.05 -31.90 -27.91
CA GLY A 219 18.37 -32.52 -29.21
C GLY A 219 17.50 -32.08 -30.40
N PHE A 220 16.77 -30.97 -30.27
CA PHE A 220 16.04 -30.36 -31.38
C PHE A 220 16.97 -29.44 -32.20
N LYS A 221 16.79 -29.45 -33.51
CA LYS A 221 17.41 -28.47 -34.41
C LYS A 221 16.40 -27.36 -34.68
N GLN A 222 16.85 -26.11 -34.64
CA GLN A 222 16.01 -24.97 -34.98
C GLN A 222 15.59 -25.04 -36.46
N GLU A 223 14.32 -24.83 -36.71
CA GLU A 223 13.73 -24.60 -38.03
C GLU A 223 13.32 -23.12 -38.15
N GLU A 224 12.63 -22.77 -39.23
CA GLU A 224 12.09 -21.42 -39.40
C GLU A 224 11.08 -21.09 -38.29
N ASP A 225 11.23 -19.90 -37.68
CA ASP A 225 10.31 -19.41 -36.66
C ASP A 225 8.91 -19.16 -37.24
N ALA A 226 7.87 -19.22 -36.40
CA ALA A 226 6.51 -19.02 -36.86
C ALA A 226 6.33 -17.61 -37.43
N LYS A 227 5.84 -17.52 -38.68
CA LYS A 227 5.61 -16.27 -39.39
C LYS A 227 4.43 -15.50 -38.78
N PRO A 228 4.36 -14.17 -38.95
CA PRO A 228 3.19 -13.39 -38.55
C PRO A 228 1.92 -13.95 -39.19
N GLY A 229 0.88 -14.22 -38.40
CA GLY A 229 -0.38 -14.81 -38.89
C GLY A 229 -0.29 -16.25 -39.39
N GLU A 230 0.81 -16.96 -39.14
CA GLU A 230 0.97 -18.37 -39.52
C GLU A 230 0.23 -19.30 -38.56
N VAL A 231 -0.49 -20.25 -39.15
CA VAL A 231 -1.11 -21.39 -38.48
C VAL A 231 -0.26 -22.61 -38.79
N ILE A 232 0.24 -23.28 -37.77
CA ILE A 232 1.01 -24.52 -37.88
C ILE A 232 0.26 -25.60 -37.11
N PHE A 233 0.01 -26.74 -37.75
CA PHE A 233 -0.73 -27.85 -37.17
C PHE A 233 0.03 -29.15 -37.37
N ILE A 234 0.20 -29.92 -36.30
CA ILE A 234 0.77 -31.26 -36.34
C ILE A 234 -0.34 -32.23 -36.01
N ASP A 235 -0.73 -33.03 -36.98
CA ASP A 235 -1.76 -34.04 -36.79
C ASP A 235 -1.27 -35.23 -35.93
N ASN A 236 -2.18 -36.12 -35.54
CA ASN A 236 -1.83 -37.27 -34.71
C ASN A 236 -0.81 -38.22 -35.37
N ASP A 237 -0.73 -38.24 -36.70
CA ASP A 237 0.21 -39.08 -37.44
C ASP A 237 1.63 -38.47 -37.42
N GLY A 238 1.73 -37.16 -37.19
CA GLY A 238 2.96 -36.39 -37.09
C GLY A 238 3.27 -35.60 -38.35
N ASN A 239 2.30 -35.41 -39.25
CA ASN A 239 2.46 -34.57 -40.42
C ASN A 239 2.30 -33.10 -40.03
N LEU A 240 3.20 -32.26 -40.54
CA LEU A 240 3.17 -30.82 -40.32
C LEU A 240 2.45 -30.13 -41.47
N HIS A 241 1.41 -29.38 -41.13
CA HIS A 241 0.64 -28.51 -42.02
C HIS A 241 0.90 -27.05 -41.62
N SER A 242 1.05 -26.14 -42.58
CA SER A 242 1.32 -24.74 -42.30
C SER A 242 0.75 -23.80 -43.37
N ARG A 243 0.16 -22.68 -42.94
CA ARG A 243 -0.44 -21.66 -43.81
C ARG A 243 -0.47 -20.29 -43.11
N VAL A 244 -0.11 -19.23 -43.81
CA VAL A 244 -0.34 -17.85 -43.34
C VAL A 244 -1.76 -17.43 -43.70
N VAL A 245 -2.53 -16.95 -42.71
CA VAL A 245 -3.97 -16.68 -42.88
C VAL A 245 -4.36 -15.30 -42.37
N GLY A 246 -5.38 -14.71 -43.02
CA GLY A 246 -6.18 -13.61 -42.45
C GLY A 246 -5.46 -12.28 -42.17
N ARG A 247 -4.15 -12.13 -42.44
CA ARG A 247 -3.38 -10.92 -42.08
C ARG A 247 -3.95 -9.65 -42.70
N GLU A 248 -4.13 -9.63 -44.02
CA GLU A 248 -4.60 -8.43 -44.72
C GLU A 248 -5.99 -8.01 -44.25
N ALA A 249 -6.89 -8.99 -44.10
CA ALA A 249 -8.26 -8.74 -43.69
C ALA A 249 -8.38 -8.38 -42.20
N ALA A 250 -7.51 -8.91 -41.33
CA ALA A 250 -7.48 -8.56 -39.91
C ALA A 250 -6.86 -7.19 -39.66
N LEU A 251 -5.83 -6.83 -40.44
CA LEU A 251 -5.08 -5.58 -40.25
C LEU A 251 -5.55 -4.43 -41.15
N GLY A 252 -6.42 -4.70 -42.13
CA GLY A 252 -6.89 -3.70 -43.09
C GLY A 252 -5.78 -3.14 -43.98
N GLN A 253 -4.70 -3.91 -44.19
CA GLN A 253 -3.49 -3.50 -44.91
C GLN A 253 -3.14 -4.54 -45.99
N ARG A 254 -2.77 -4.08 -47.18
CA ARG A 254 -2.46 -4.97 -48.32
C ARG A 254 -1.16 -5.75 -48.13
N GLU A 255 -0.17 -5.17 -47.46
CA GLU A 255 1.11 -5.81 -47.14
C GLU A 255 1.48 -5.48 -45.69
N PRO A 256 0.95 -6.22 -44.71
CA PRO A 256 1.17 -5.87 -43.31
C PRO A 256 2.60 -6.14 -42.87
N GLU A 257 3.20 -5.13 -42.23
CA GLU A 257 4.57 -5.17 -41.76
C GLU A 257 4.80 -6.24 -40.68
N PHE A 258 6.05 -6.72 -40.59
CA PHE A 258 6.49 -7.60 -39.53
C PHE A 258 7.16 -6.78 -38.41
N SER A 259 6.53 -6.75 -37.23
CA SER A 259 6.93 -5.86 -36.13
C SER A 259 7.24 -6.63 -34.84
N PRO A 260 8.34 -7.40 -34.79
CA PRO A 260 8.73 -8.11 -33.58
C PRO A 260 9.05 -7.12 -32.45
N CYS A 261 8.79 -7.53 -31.20
CA CYS A 261 9.04 -6.70 -30.03
C CYS A 261 10.54 -6.37 -29.88
N ILE A 262 10.91 -5.08 -29.94
CA ILE A 262 12.31 -4.65 -29.77
C ILE A 262 12.83 -4.98 -28.36
N PHE A 263 11.94 -4.97 -27.36
CA PHE A 263 12.29 -5.12 -25.94
C PHE A 263 12.75 -6.54 -25.59
N GLU A 264 12.43 -7.53 -26.44
CA GLU A 264 12.98 -8.89 -26.35
C GLU A 264 14.50 -8.85 -26.52
N TYR A 265 15.01 -8.11 -27.51
CA TYR A 265 16.44 -8.01 -27.79
C TYR A 265 17.19 -7.14 -26.77
N ILE A 266 16.54 -6.08 -26.26
CA ILE A 266 17.12 -5.19 -25.24
C ILE A 266 17.35 -5.96 -23.94
N TYR A 267 16.29 -6.58 -23.41
CA TYR A 267 16.29 -7.06 -22.03
C TYR A 267 15.72 -8.47 -21.85
N PHE A 268 14.55 -8.72 -22.41
CA PHE A 268 13.71 -9.81 -21.88
C PHE A 268 14.19 -11.21 -22.28
N ALA A 269 14.61 -11.38 -23.54
CA ALA A 269 15.13 -12.65 -24.02
C ALA A 269 16.51 -12.92 -23.46
N ARG A 270 16.85 -14.20 -23.33
CA ARG A 270 18.20 -14.61 -22.98
C ARG A 270 19.18 -14.33 -24.13
N PRO A 271 20.45 -14.02 -23.82
CA PRO A 271 21.44 -13.68 -24.84
C PRO A 271 21.75 -14.85 -25.79
N ASP A 272 21.68 -16.09 -25.31
CA ASP A 272 21.90 -17.31 -26.09
C ASP A 272 20.73 -17.70 -27.01
N SER A 273 19.68 -16.87 -27.07
CA SER A 273 18.53 -17.08 -27.95
C SER A 273 18.77 -16.55 -29.37
N MET A 274 18.14 -17.24 -30.33
CA MET A 274 18.00 -16.82 -31.72
C MET A 274 16.52 -16.77 -32.06
N MET A 275 16.01 -15.57 -32.34
CA MET A 275 14.60 -15.33 -32.63
C MET A 275 14.46 -14.49 -33.89
N ASN A 276 13.53 -14.89 -34.74
CA ASN A 276 13.34 -14.37 -36.09
C ASN A 276 14.65 -14.38 -36.88
N ASN A 277 15.47 -15.42 -36.69
CA ASN A 277 16.87 -15.54 -37.11
C ASN A 277 17.85 -14.47 -36.58
N VAL A 278 17.45 -13.60 -35.66
CA VAL A 278 18.31 -12.59 -35.03
C VAL A 278 18.88 -13.12 -33.71
N SER A 279 20.21 -13.09 -33.58
CA SER A 279 20.90 -13.43 -32.33
C SER A 279 20.77 -12.29 -31.32
N VAL A 280 20.20 -12.57 -30.14
CA VAL A 280 20.05 -11.58 -29.06
C VAL A 280 21.42 -11.09 -28.59
N TYR A 281 22.38 -12.00 -28.39
CA TYR A 281 23.76 -11.66 -28.03
C TYR A 281 24.41 -10.69 -29.03
N ARG A 282 24.32 -10.96 -30.34
CA ARG A 282 24.90 -10.09 -31.36
C ARG A 282 24.24 -8.71 -31.40
N SER A 283 22.93 -8.63 -31.20
CA SER A 283 22.23 -7.35 -31.09
C SER A 283 22.74 -6.53 -29.91
N ARG A 284 22.91 -7.14 -28.72
CA ARG A 284 23.43 -6.46 -27.53
C ARG A 284 24.88 -6.00 -27.69
N LEU A 285 25.73 -6.78 -28.37
CA LEU A 285 27.09 -6.34 -28.71
C LEU A 285 27.07 -5.06 -29.57
N ARG A 286 26.23 -5.02 -30.60
CA ARG A 286 26.09 -3.85 -31.48
C ARG A 286 25.55 -2.63 -30.74
N MET A 287 24.60 -2.83 -29.81
CA MET A 287 24.12 -1.75 -28.95
C MET A 287 25.28 -1.08 -28.20
N GLY A 288 26.18 -1.87 -27.61
CA GLY A 288 27.38 -1.34 -26.93
C GLY A 288 28.35 -0.62 -27.87
N GLN A 289 28.57 -1.14 -29.08
CA GLN A 289 29.39 -0.49 -30.11
C GLN A 289 28.80 0.86 -30.54
N ASN A 290 27.48 0.93 -30.75
CA ASN A 290 26.81 2.16 -31.14
C ASN A 290 26.86 3.20 -30.01
N LEU A 291 26.67 2.78 -28.75
CA LEU A 291 26.84 3.64 -27.57
C LEU A 291 28.26 4.19 -27.43
N ALA A 292 29.30 3.38 -27.69
CA ALA A 292 30.68 3.85 -27.66
C ALA A 292 30.95 4.94 -28.70
N LYS A 293 30.42 4.77 -29.93
CA LYS A 293 30.52 5.80 -30.99
C LYS A 293 29.77 7.07 -30.59
N ALA A 294 28.56 6.93 -30.05
CA ALA A 294 27.77 8.05 -29.56
C ALA A 294 28.50 8.79 -28.43
N TRP A 295 29.12 8.06 -27.49
CA TRP A 295 29.91 8.64 -26.40
C TRP A 295 31.10 9.44 -26.92
N LYS A 296 31.93 8.86 -27.79
CA LYS A 296 33.08 9.55 -28.41
C LYS A 296 32.68 10.82 -29.16
N THR A 297 31.49 10.82 -29.75
CA THR A 297 30.98 11.97 -30.51
C THR A 297 30.44 13.06 -29.58
N LYS A 298 29.64 12.69 -28.57
CA LYS A 298 28.96 13.65 -27.68
C LYS A 298 29.88 14.19 -26.57
N PHE A 299 30.84 13.38 -26.14
CA PHE A 299 31.73 13.67 -25.01
C PHE A 299 33.21 13.35 -25.36
N PRO A 300 33.80 13.98 -26.39
CA PRO A 300 35.13 13.62 -26.90
C PRO A 300 36.27 13.80 -25.88
N ASN A 301 36.08 14.66 -24.88
CA ASN A 301 37.08 14.97 -23.85
C ASN A 301 36.81 14.27 -22.51
N VAL A 302 35.81 13.39 -22.43
CA VAL A 302 35.43 12.70 -21.19
C VAL A 302 35.57 11.20 -21.39
N MET A 303 36.55 10.59 -20.72
CA MET A 303 36.79 9.14 -20.77
C MET A 303 36.67 8.56 -19.36
N PRO A 304 35.89 7.48 -19.17
CA PRO A 304 35.87 6.77 -17.90
C PRO A 304 37.16 5.98 -17.67
N ASP A 305 37.52 5.76 -16.41
CA ASP A 305 38.60 4.85 -16.05
C ASP A 305 38.16 3.38 -16.21
N VAL A 306 36.87 3.12 -15.99
CA VAL A 306 36.29 1.77 -15.99
C VAL A 306 34.84 1.79 -16.44
N VAL A 307 34.45 0.78 -17.22
CA VAL A 307 33.05 0.48 -17.56
C VAL A 307 32.58 -0.71 -16.72
N ILE A 308 31.51 -0.50 -15.97
CA ILE A 308 30.90 -1.47 -15.07
C ILE A 308 29.46 -1.75 -15.54
N PRO A 309 29.11 -2.99 -15.92
CA PRO A 309 27.73 -3.32 -16.23
C PRO A 309 26.87 -3.37 -14.97
N VAL A 310 25.60 -3.02 -15.10
CA VAL A 310 24.56 -3.45 -14.16
C VAL A 310 24.14 -4.88 -14.54
N PRO A 311 24.48 -5.90 -13.73
CA PRO A 311 24.35 -7.31 -14.12
C PRO A 311 22.88 -7.82 -14.17
N PHE A 312 22.54 -8.77 -15.04
CA PHE A 312 23.43 -9.52 -15.96
C PHE A 312 23.23 -9.16 -17.44
N THR A 313 22.10 -8.54 -17.80
CA THR A 313 21.72 -8.24 -19.19
C THR A 313 22.76 -7.37 -19.89
N SER A 314 23.25 -6.35 -19.19
CA SER A 314 24.13 -5.32 -19.72
C SER A 314 25.58 -5.77 -19.91
N ASN A 315 25.99 -6.92 -19.36
CA ASN A 315 27.38 -7.40 -19.44
C ASN A 315 27.90 -7.45 -20.88
N THR A 316 27.06 -7.93 -21.81
CA THR A 316 27.44 -8.04 -23.23
C THR A 316 27.67 -6.66 -23.88
N ALA A 317 26.76 -5.71 -23.64
CA ALA A 317 26.86 -4.37 -24.20
C ALA A 317 27.99 -3.55 -23.56
N ALA A 318 28.16 -3.67 -22.24
CA ALA A 318 29.25 -3.03 -21.49
C ALA A 318 30.63 -3.52 -21.95
N LEU A 319 30.79 -4.83 -22.16
CA LEU A 319 32.02 -5.39 -22.69
C LEU A 319 32.35 -4.82 -24.07
N ALA A 320 31.37 -4.79 -24.98
CA ALA A 320 31.54 -4.23 -26.32
C ALA A 320 31.85 -2.73 -26.29
N MET A 321 31.16 -1.97 -25.43
CA MET A 321 31.38 -0.54 -25.27
C MET A 321 32.78 -0.25 -24.72
N ALA A 322 33.21 -0.99 -23.68
CA ALA A 322 34.54 -0.84 -23.09
C ALA A 322 35.65 -1.12 -24.11
N HIS A 323 35.51 -2.20 -24.88
CA HIS A 323 36.44 -2.55 -25.96
C HIS A 323 36.51 -1.45 -27.02
N GLU A 324 35.36 -0.95 -27.48
CA GLU A 324 35.30 0.09 -28.51
C GLU A 324 35.83 1.44 -28.01
N LEU A 325 35.63 1.76 -26.72
CA LEU A 325 36.20 2.95 -26.06
C LEU A 325 37.69 2.81 -25.76
N GLY A 326 38.24 1.60 -25.73
CA GLY A 326 39.62 1.35 -25.31
C GLY A 326 39.85 1.51 -23.80
N VAL A 327 38.80 1.27 -23.00
CA VAL A 327 38.81 1.41 -21.53
C VAL A 327 38.63 0.06 -20.85
N ARG A 328 38.99 -0.02 -19.56
CA ARG A 328 38.88 -1.27 -18.79
C ARG A 328 37.42 -1.65 -18.57
N TYR A 329 37.07 -2.90 -18.85
CA TYR A 329 35.83 -3.52 -18.38
C TYR A 329 36.06 -4.13 -16.99
N SER A 330 35.08 -4.00 -16.09
CA SER A 330 35.14 -4.62 -14.76
C SER A 330 33.76 -5.04 -14.27
N GLU A 331 33.67 -6.18 -13.59
CA GLU A 331 32.47 -6.62 -12.87
C GLU A 331 32.39 -5.95 -11.49
N GLY A 332 32.46 -4.62 -11.46
CA GLY A 332 32.46 -3.86 -10.21
C GLY A 332 31.13 -3.90 -9.45
N LEU A 333 30.08 -4.48 -10.04
CA LEU A 333 28.82 -4.83 -9.39
C LEU A 333 28.57 -6.32 -9.53
N TYR A 334 28.48 -7.02 -8.41
CA TYR A 334 28.13 -8.45 -8.38
C TYR A 334 26.65 -8.63 -7.98
N LYS A 335 25.88 -9.35 -8.79
CA LYS A 335 24.49 -9.70 -8.45
C LYS A 335 24.42 -11.01 -7.70
N ASN A 336 23.78 -10.99 -6.53
CA ASN A 336 23.58 -12.18 -5.73
C ASN A 336 22.60 -13.15 -6.43
N ALA A 337 23.12 -14.25 -6.96
CA ALA A 337 22.36 -15.26 -7.71
C ALA A 337 21.40 -16.08 -6.82
N PHE A 338 21.58 -16.07 -5.50
CA PHE A 338 20.80 -16.88 -4.55
C PHE A 338 19.59 -16.14 -3.98
N ILE A 339 19.50 -14.83 -4.21
CA ILE A 339 18.34 -14.03 -3.78
C ILE A 339 17.25 -14.17 -4.83
N GLY A 340 16.25 -15.00 -4.50
CA GLY A 340 14.99 -15.06 -5.26
C GLY A 340 14.18 -13.77 -5.14
N ARG A 341 13.00 -13.73 -5.77
CA ARG A 341 12.04 -12.66 -5.47
C ARG A 341 11.75 -12.70 -3.97
N THR A 342 11.96 -11.58 -3.28
CA THR A 342 11.58 -11.37 -1.88
C THR A 342 10.05 -11.32 -1.81
N PHE A 343 9.41 -12.47 -1.90
CA PHE A 343 7.97 -12.59 -1.69
C PHE A 343 7.75 -12.45 -0.17
N ILE A 344 7.10 -11.34 0.18
CA ILE A 344 6.74 -10.92 1.54
C ILE A 344 7.94 -10.38 2.36
N MET A 345 8.17 -9.07 2.25
CA MET A 345 8.72 -8.30 3.36
C MET A 345 7.74 -7.16 3.66
N PRO A 346 7.10 -7.14 4.84
CA PRO A 346 5.99 -6.24 5.16
C PRO A 346 6.38 -4.76 5.32
N ASN A 347 7.68 -4.44 5.26
CA ASN A 347 8.21 -3.11 5.56
C ASN A 347 8.79 -2.41 4.32
N GLN A 348 8.32 -1.20 4.01
CA GLN A 348 8.75 -0.45 2.81
C GLN A 348 10.20 0.07 2.93
N GLU A 349 10.72 0.29 4.15
CA GLU A 349 12.14 0.57 4.39
C GLU A 349 13.06 -0.60 4.02
N LEU A 350 12.64 -1.85 4.26
CA LEU A 350 13.36 -3.04 3.81
C LEU A 350 13.32 -3.20 2.28
N ARG A 351 12.32 -2.61 1.61
CA ARG A 351 12.25 -2.54 0.14
C ARG A 351 13.24 -1.54 -0.44
N ARG A 352 13.53 -0.42 0.23
CA ARG A 352 14.64 0.49 -0.13
C ARG A 352 16.00 -0.20 0.01
N LYS A 353 16.17 -1.07 1.00
CA LYS A 353 17.36 -1.95 1.11
C LYS A 353 17.45 -3.03 0.01
N SER A 354 16.44 -3.22 -0.84
CA SER A 354 16.41 -4.33 -1.81
C SER A 354 17.48 -4.28 -2.91
N VAL A 355 17.95 -3.08 -3.31
CA VAL A 355 19.06 -2.97 -4.28
C VAL A 355 20.37 -3.41 -3.62
N ARG A 356 20.65 -2.95 -2.39
CA ARG A 356 21.82 -3.36 -1.61
C ARG A 356 21.84 -4.84 -1.25
N TYR A 357 20.66 -5.47 -1.11
CA TYR A 357 20.59 -6.92 -0.97
C TYR A 357 20.93 -7.65 -2.28
N LYS A 358 20.52 -7.10 -3.43
CA LYS A 358 20.67 -7.77 -4.74
C LYS A 358 22.03 -7.54 -5.38
N LEU A 359 22.64 -6.38 -5.17
CA LEU A 359 23.88 -5.95 -5.81
C LEU A 359 24.92 -5.62 -4.75
N ASN A 360 26.10 -6.22 -4.88
CA ASN A 360 27.26 -5.96 -4.05
C ASN A 360 28.32 -5.22 -4.87
N PRO A 361 28.69 -3.98 -4.48
CA PRO A 361 29.76 -3.23 -5.14
C PRO A 361 31.15 -3.75 -4.74
N GLN A 362 32.06 -3.79 -5.70
CA GLN A 362 33.47 -4.16 -5.51
C GLN A 362 34.30 -2.87 -5.35
N GLU A 363 34.61 -2.51 -4.12
CA GLU A 363 35.24 -1.23 -3.80
C GLU A 363 36.55 -0.97 -4.56
N THR A 364 37.39 -2.00 -4.72
CA THR A 364 38.67 -1.92 -5.46
C THR A 364 38.50 -1.52 -6.93
N GLU A 365 37.34 -1.83 -7.50
CA GLU A 365 37.00 -1.50 -8.88
C GLU A 365 36.38 -0.10 -9.01
N ILE A 366 35.90 0.50 -7.90
CA ILE A 366 35.11 1.75 -7.89
C ILE A 366 35.91 2.94 -7.31
N ARG A 367 36.64 2.74 -6.21
CA ARG A 367 37.26 3.83 -5.43
C ARG A 367 38.24 4.64 -6.27
N ASP A 368 38.16 5.97 -6.13
CA ASP A 368 39.01 6.99 -6.75
C ASP A 368 39.01 7.02 -8.29
N LYS A 369 37.96 6.46 -8.93
CA LYS A 369 37.82 6.37 -10.39
C LYS A 369 36.59 7.11 -10.91
N ASN A 370 36.65 7.53 -12.17
CA ASN A 370 35.52 7.94 -12.98
C ASN A 370 34.85 6.68 -13.57
N VAL A 371 33.69 6.32 -13.02
CA VAL A 371 33.01 5.06 -13.31
C VAL A 371 31.91 5.28 -14.35
N MET A 372 31.91 4.49 -15.41
CA MET A 372 30.79 4.41 -16.35
C MET A 372 29.94 3.17 -16.06
N LEU A 373 28.73 3.39 -15.56
CA LEU A 373 27.71 2.37 -15.42
C LEU A 373 26.99 2.16 -16.75
N LEU A 374 26.80 0.91 -17.16
CA LEU A 374 25.94 0.57 -18.29
C LEU A 374 24.78 -0.34 -17.86
N ASP A 375 23.56 0.15 -18.04
CA ASP A 375 22.31 -0.54 -17.69
C ASP A 375 21.45 -0.80 -18.92
N ASP A 376 20.54 -1.77 -18.87
CA ASP A 376 19.76 -2.15 -20.04
C ASP A 376 18.71 -1.09 -20.36
N SER A 377 18.03 -0.57 -19.32
CA SER A 377 16.93 0.38 -19.45
C SER A 377 16.69 1.18 -18.17
N ILE A 378 16.13 2.39 -18.31
CA ILE A 378 15.65 3.21 -17.18
C ILE A 378 14.13 3.33 -17.27
N VAL A 379 13.42 2.68 -16.33
CA VAL A 379 11.95 2.64 -16.31
C VAL A 379 11.38 3.64 -15.28
N ARG A 380 11.55 3.36 -13.99
CA ARG A 380 11.12 4.27 -12.89
C ARG A 380 12.24 5.18 -12.36
N GLY A 381 13.48 4.91 -12.75
CA GLY A 381 14.68 5.64 -12.28
C GLY A 381 15.10 5.38 -10.82
N THR A 382 14.24 4.80 -9.98
CA THR A 382 14.56 4.55 -8.55
C THR A 382 15.76 3.62 -8.38
N THR A 383 15.79 2.48 -9.09
CA THR A 383 16.93 1.54 -9.04
C THR A 383 18.21 2.18 -9.54
N SER A 384 18.15 2.89 -10.68
CA SER A 384 19.31 3.58 -11.25
C SER A 384 19.87 4.62 -10.27
N ARG A 385 19.01 5.40 -9.60
CA ARG A 385 19.41 6.36 -8.57
C ARG A 385 20.15 5.70 -7.40
N GLU A 386 19.63 4.58 -6.90
CA GLU A 386 20.27 3.84 -5.80
C GLU A 386 21.63 3.26 -6.23
N ILE A 387 21.77 2.78 -7.48
CA ILE A 387 23.05 2.27 -8.01
C ILE A 387 24.06 3.41 -8.14
N VAL A 388 23.66 4.58 -8.65
CA VAL A 388 24.54 5.76 -8.72
C VAL A 388 25.00 6.19 -7.34
N GLN A 389 24.07 6.27 -6.38
CA GLN A 389 24.40 6.58 -4.99
C GLN A 389 25.39 5.55 -4.40
N MET A 390 25.17 4.27 -4.64
CA MET A 390 26.07 3.20 -4.21
C MET A 390 27.48 3.36 -4.79
N MET A 391 27.64 3.76 -6.05
CA MET A 391 28.96 4.01 -6.62
C MET A 391 29.68 5.17 -5.90
N ARG A 392 28.97 6.25 -5.59
CA ARG A 392 29.53 7.39 -4.85
C ARG A 392 29.93 7.02 -3.42
N GLU A 393 29.11 6.23 -2.73
CA GLU A 393 29.42 5.75 -1.37
C GLU A 393 30.69 4.88 -1.33
N PHE A 394 30.98 4.15 -2.41
CA PHE A 394 32.18 3.33 -2.56
C PHE A 394 33.36 4.09 -3.20
N GLY A 395 33.28 5.43 -3.23
CA GLY A 395 34.39 6.31 -3.56
C GLY A 395 34.58 6.62 -5.04
N ALA A 396 33.57 6.43 -5.91
CA ALA A 396 33.65 6.92 -7.29
C ALA A 396 33.75 8.45 -7.31
N LYS A 397 34.66 9.00 -8.13
CA LYS A 397 34.85 10.44 -8.33
C LYS A 397 33.70 11.03 -9.15
N GLU A 398 33.51 10.48 -10.33
CA GLU A 398 32.38 10.76 -11.22
C GLU A 398 31.67 9.46 -11.59
N VAL A 399 30.36 9.55 -11.80
CA VAL A 399 29.50 8.43 -12.18
C VAL A 399 28.75 8.80 -13.45
N TYR A 400 29.19 8.23 -14.56
CA TYR A 400 28.48 8.31 -15.85
C TYR A 400 27.51 7.15 -15.95
N PHE A 401 26.30 7.40 -16.45
CA PHE A 401 25.27 6.41 -16.61
C PHE A 401 24.88 6.29 -18.08
N VAL A 402 25.01 5.09 -18.63
CA VAL A 402 24.72 4.79 -20.04
C VAL A 402 23.65 3.71 -20.09
N THR A 403 22.70 3.82 -21.02
CA THR A 403 21.68 2.78 -21.18
C THR A 403 21.48 2.33 -22.63
N THR A 404 21.33 1.01 -22.82
CA THR A 404 21.14 0.41 -24.15
C THR A 404 19.75 0.65 -24.74
N CYS A 405 18.81 1.12 -23.92
CA CYS A 405 17.44 1.42 -24.32
C CYS A 405 17.27 2.94 -24.45
N PRO A 406 16.58 3.44 -25.49
CA PRO A 406 16.04 4.80 -25.50
C PRO A 406 15.12 5.06 -24.29
N PRO A 407 14.76 6.33 -24.00
CA PRO A 407 13.89 6.62 -22.88
C PRO A 407 12.53 5.90 -23.00
N VAL A 408 12.16 5.14 -21.96
CA VAL A 408 10.86 4.45 -21.89
C VAL A 408 9.78 5.45 -21.50
N LYS A 409 8.99 5.89 -22.48
CA LYS A 409 8.01 6.98 -22.33
C LYS A 409 6.56 6.51 -22.22
N PHE A 410 6.27 5.29 -22.68
CA PHE A 410 4.90 4.78 -22.81
C PHE A 410 4.74 3.38 -22.22
N PRO A 411 3.57 3.05 -21.62
CA PRO A 411 3.28 1.71 -21.13
C PRO A 411 3.14 0.71 -22.30
N CYS A 412 3.39 -0.58 -22.06
CA CYS A 412 3.22 -1.60 -23.10
C CYS A 412 1.84 -2.29 -22.97
N PHE A 413 1.12 -2.45 -24.09
CA PHE A 413 -0.15 -3.18 -24.17
C PHE A 413 -0.03 -4.55 -24.82
N TYR A 414 1.18 -4.97 -25.17
CA TYR A 414 1.44 -6.20 -25.92
C TYR A 414 1.97 -7.34 -25.03
N GLY A 415 2.06 -7.14 -23.71
CA GLY A 415 2.39 -8.18 -22.72
C GLY A 415 3.74 -8.00 -22.00
N VAL A 416 4.45 -6.89 -22.23
CA VAL A 416 5.58 -6.49 -21.37
C VAL A 416 5.01 -5.74 -20.17
N ASP A 417 5.31 -6.20 -18.95
CA ASP A 417 4.83 -5.51 -17.74
C ASP A 417 5.65 -4.23 -17.50
N MET A 418 5.14 -3.11 -17.99
CA MET A 418 5.70 -1.77 -17.80
C MET A 418 4.82 -0.97 -16.85
N PRO A 419 5.32 -0.08 -15.97
CA PRO A 419 4.50 0.79 -15.11
C PRO A 419 3.48 1.68 -15.87
N THR A 420 2.62 2.38 -15.13
CA THR A 420 1.72 3.38 -15.74
C THR A 420 2.53 4.55 -16.30
N LYS A 421 1.93 5.33 -17.22
CA LYS A 421 2.61 6.49 -17.82
C LYS A 421 3.12 7.46 -16.76
N SER A 422 2.36 7.70 -15.69
CA SER A 422 2.71 8.56 -14.56
C SER A 422 3.88 8.03 -13.71
N GLU A 423 4.10 6.72 -13.66
CA GLU A 423 5.18 6.07 -12.92
C GLU A 423 6.51 6.00 -13.71
N LEU A 424 6.48 6.21 -15.03
CA LEU A 424 7.67 6.21 -15.88
C LEU A 424 8.45 7.52 -15.70
N VAL A 425 9.75 7.42 -15.41
CA VAL A 425 10.55 8.62 -15.07
C VAL A 425 10.68 9.57 -16.26
N ALA A 426 10.78 9.02 -17.48
CA ALA A 426 11.02 9.76 -18.71
C ALA A 426 9.73 10.19 -19.45
N SER A 427 8.53 9.85 -18.94
CA SER A 427 7.28 10.24 -19.59
C SER A 427 6.98 11.73 -19.48
N ALA A 428 7.37 12.35 -18.36
CA ALA A 428 7.13 13.75 -18.02
C ALA A 428 8.42 14.53 -17.73
N ARG A 429 9.59 13.97 -18.05
CA ARG A 429 10.91 14.57 -17.85
C ARG A 429 11.74 14.53 -19.12
N THR A 430 12.52 15.57 -19.33
CA THR A 430 13.63 15.62 -20.28
C THR A 430 14.78 14.72 -19.82
N GLU A 431 15.68 14.34 -20.73
CA GLU A 431 16.85 13.52 -20.38
C GLU A 431 17.72 14.17 -19.28
N GLU A 432 17.81 15.50 -19.28
CA GLU A 432 18.55 16.25 -18.27
C GLU A 432 17.89 16.20 -16.89
N GLU A 433 16.56 16.31 -16.83
CA GLU A 433 15.81 16.13 -15.58
C GLU A 433 15.91 14.69 -15.06
N VAL A 434 15.98 13.70 -15.96
CA VAL A 434 16.23 12.30 -15.55
C VAL A 434 17.65 12.13 -15.01
N ARG A 435 18.66 12.73 -15.65
CA ARG A 435 20.06 12.74 -15.18
C ARG A 435 20.16 13.29 -13.76
N LEU A 436 19.55 14.46 -13.52
CA LEU A 436 19.48 15.09 -12.21
C LEU A 436 18.74 14.21 -11.19
N TYR A 437 17.62 13.60 -11.60
CA TYR A 437 16.83 12.72 -10.73
C TYR A 437 17.61 11.48 -10.26
N ILE A 438 18.40 10.85 -11.14
CA ILE A 438 19.22 9.69 -10.78
C ILE A 438 20.56 10.06 -10.14
N GLY A 439 20.97 11.33 -10.20
CA GLY A 439 22.21 11.83 -9.60
C GLY A 439 23.50 11.50 -10.38
N ALA A 440 23.38 11.16 -11.67
CA ALA A 440 24.53 10.85 -12.53
C ALA A 440 25.20 12.13 -13.04
N ASP A 441 26.52 12.11 -13.23
CA ASP A 441 27.26 13.25 -13.76
C ASP A 441 26.99 13.43 -15.26
N ILE A 442 26.91 12.32 -15.99
CA ILE A 442 26.50 12.27 -17.40
C ILE A 442 25.47 11.16 -17.58
N LEU A 443 24.42 11.40 -18.35
CA LEU A 443 23.47 10.38 -18.79
C LEU A 443 23.48 10.29 -20.32
N LEU A 444 23.62 9.07 -20.86
CA LEU A 444 23.50 8.77 -22.28
C LEU A 444 22.48 7.66 -22.52
N TYR A 445 21.42 7.97 -23.25
CA TYR A 445 20.50 6.99 -23.82
C TYR A 445 20.98 6.52 -25.18
N GLN A 446 20.72 5.26 -25.51
CA GLN A 446 20.79 4.78 -26.88
C GLN A 446 19.77 5.53 -27.74
N ASN A 447 20.15 5.93 -28.94
CA ASN A 447 19.21 6.54 -29.88
C ASN A 447 18.39 5.47 -30.61
N ILE A 448 17.16 5.81 -30.99
CA ILE A 448 16.24 4.89 -31.68
C ILE A 448 16.86 4.31 -32.97
N PRO A 449 17.43 5.10 -33.91
CA PRO A 449 17.99 4.55 -35.14
C PRO A 449 19.12 3.54 -34.88
N ASP A 450 19.98 3.82 -33.90
CA ASP A 450 21.10 2.94 -33.52
C ASP A 450 20.63 1.64 -32.87
N LEU A 451 19.54 1.69 -32.09
CA LEU A 451 18.90 0.51 -31.52
C LEU A 451 18.27 -0.36 -32.63
N VAL A 452 17.57 0.26 -33.58
CA VAL A 452 16.97 -0.44 -34.71
C VAL A 452 18.07 -1.12 -35.52
N GLU A 453 19.13 -0.40 -35.92
CA GLU A 453 20.27 -0.96 -36.65
C GLU A 453 20.86 -2.18 -35.93
N ALA A 454 21.06 -2.09 -34.61
CA ALA A 454 21.64 -3.18 -33.84
C ALA A 454 20.87 -4.50 -33.99
N VAL A 455 19.55 -4.43 -34.13
CA VAL A 455 18.65 -5.58 -34.29
C VAL A 455 18.45 -5.97 -35.75
N THR A 456 18.30 -5.00 -36.66
CA THR A 456 17.87 -5.23 -38.05
C THR A 456 19.02 -5.48 -39.03
N ARG A 457 20.29 -5.20 -38.67
CA ARG A 457 21.47 -5.20 -39.55
C ARG A 457 21.61 -6.36 -40.55
N VAL A 458 21.11 -7.56 -40.23
CA VAL A 458 21.39 -8.78 -40.99
C VAL A 458 20.14 -9.32 -41.71
N GLN A 459 18.93 -8.77 -41.49
CA GLN A 459 17.68 -9.49 -41.80
C GLN A 459 16.46 -8.62 -42.15
N SER A 460 15.37 -9.31 -42.53
CA SER A 460 14.07 -8.82 -43.03
C SER A 460 13.17 -8.10 -42.01
N ILE A 461 13.71 -7.64 -40.89
CA ILE A 461 12.97 -6.80 -39.94
C ILE A 461 13.21 -5.35 -40.35
N GLU A 462 12.21 -4.68 -40.89
CA GLU A 462 12.31 -3.26 -41.24
C GLU A 462 11.91 -2.37 -40.06
N HIS A 463 10.76 -2.68 -39.45
CA HIS A 463 10.14 -1.84 -38.42
C HIS A 463 9.73 -2.67 -37.19
N PRO A 464 10.63 -2.87 -36.22
CA PRO A 464 10.31 -3.56 -34.98
C PRO A 464 9.31 -2.74 -34.15
N CYS A 465 8.50 -3.41 -33.34
CA CYS A 465 7.59 -2.75 -32.42
C CYS A 465 8.38 -2.01 -31.33
N MET A 466 8.23 -0.68 -31.30
CA MET A 466 8.88 0.23 -30.34
C MET A 466 7.87 1.06 -29.52
N ALA A 467 6.64 0.58 -29.39
CA ALA A 467 5.52 1.33 -28.81
C ALA A 467 5.84 1.94 -27.43
N CYS A 468 6.58 1.23 -26.57
CA CYS A 468 6.99 1.74 -25.25
C CYS A 468 8.00 2.91 -25.30
N LEU A 469 8.62 3.13 -26.45
CA LEU A 469 9.66 4.16 -26.69
C LEU A 469 9.10 5.33 -27.49
N ASN A 470 8.40 5.06 -28.60
CA ASN A 470 7.93 6.07 -29.55
C ASN A 470 6.42 6.33 -29.51
N GLY A 471 5.65 5.56 -28.75
CA GLY A 471 4.19 5.72 -28.64
C GLY A 471 3.41 5.24 -29.86
N HIS A 472 4.07 4.64 -30.86
CA HIS A 472 3.40 4.06 -32.03
C HIS A 472 3.00 2.60 -31.75
N TYR A 473 1.71 2.40 -31.49
CA TYR A 473 1.10 1.08 -31.30
C TYR A 473 0.59 0.56 -32.64
N VAL A 474 1.22 -0.51 -33.14
CA VAL A 474 0.97 -1.07 -34.49
C VAL A 474 -0.46 -1.60 -34.69
N THR A 475 -1.19 -1.88 -33.61
CA THR A 475 -2.59 -2.30 -33.66
C THR A 475 -3.58 -1.15 -33.91
N GLY A 476 -3.14 0.10 -33.77
CA GLY A 476 -3.95 1.29 -34.08
C GLY A 476 -5.10 1.62 -33.12
N ASP A 477 -5.30 0.82 -32.07
CA ASP A 477 -6.43 0.88 -31.13
C ASP A 477 -6.04 1.27 -29.70
N VAL A 478 -4.83 1.83 -29.52
CA VAL A 478 -4.33 2.34 -28.23
C VAL A 478 -4.30 3.86 -28.26
N ASP A 479 -5.17 4.47 -27.47
CA ASP A 479 -5.31 5.92 -27.31
C ASP A 479 -5.13 6.37 -25.85
N GLU A 480 -5.32 7.66 -25.57
CA GLU A 480 -5.24 8.18 -24.21
C GLU A 480 -6.28 7.58 -23.26
N LYS A 481 -7.46 7.22 -23.77
CA LYS A 481 -8.50 6.56 -22.97
C LYS A 481 -7.99 5.20 -22.50
N LYS A 482 -7.32 4.45 -23.38
CA LYS A 482 -6.70 3.16 -23.04
C LYS A 482 -5.61 3.28 -21.99
N PHE A 483 -4.80 4.35 -22.03
CA PHE A 483 -3.84 4.64 -20.95
C PHE A 483 -4.54 4.83 -19.60
N LYS A 484 -5.63 5.59 -19.56
CA LYS A 484 -6.41 5.83 -18.33
C LYS A 484 -7.09 4.56 -17.82
N GLU A 485 -7.62 3.73 -18.72
CA GLU A 485 -8.24 2.44 -18.36
C GLU A 485 -7.23 1.50 -17.67
N ILE A 486 -6.02 1.36 -18.22
CA ILE A 486 -5.01 0.47 -17.64
C ILE A 486 -4.45 1.01 -16.32
N GLU A 487 -4.35 2.34 -16.20
CA GLU A 487 -3.96 3.01 -14.94
C GLU A 487 -5.02 2.80 -13.86
N ALA A 488 -6.30 2.95 -14.20
CA ALA A 488 -7.41 2.66 -13.29
C ALA A 488 -7.46 1.18 -12.87
N SER A 489 -7.26 0.25 -13.81
CA SER A 489 -7.21 -1.19 -13.53
C SER A 489 -6.05 -1.55 -12.62
N ARG A 490 -4.85 -1.03 -12.89
CA ARG A 490 -3.66 -1.31 -12.06
C ARG A 490 -3.70 -0.67 -10.70
N ASN A 491 -4.34 0.48 -10.57
CA ASN A 491 -4.61 1.09 -9.27
C ASN A 491 -5.53 0.20 -8.45
N LYS A 492 -6.59 -0.37 -9.06
CA LYS A 492 -7.43 -1.40 -8.43
C LYS A 492 -6.64 -2.67 -8.06
N ASP A 493 -5.78 -3.19 -8.95
CA ASP A 493 -5.02 -4.43 -8.75
C ASP A 493 -3.90 -4.29 -7.71
N LYS A 494 -3.22 -3.13 -7.66
CA LYS A 494 -2.17 -2.84 -6.66
C LYS A 494 -2.76 -2.52 -5.27
N GLY A 495 -4.08 -2.52 -5.10
CA GLY A 495 -4.73 -1.96 -3.92
C GLY A 495 -4.42 -0.46 -3.73
N ILE A 496 -3.86 0.21 -4.75
CA ILE A 496 -3.67 1.66 -4.77
C ILE A 496 -5.03 2.24 -5.13
N LYS A 497 -5.86 2.39 -4.09
CA LYS A 497 -7.05 3.24 -4.14
C LYS A 497 -6.69 4.55 -4.84
N LYS A 498 -7.64 5.12 -5.59
CA LYS A 498 -7.78 6.58 -5.77
C LYS A 498 -7.21 7.24 -4.51
N SER A 499 -6.25 8.16 -4.65
CA SER A 499 -5.69 8.89 -3.51
C SER A 499 -6.81 9.20 -2.52
N MET A 500 -6.73 8.59 -1.34
CA MET A 500 -7.84 8.61 -0.38
C MET A 500 -8.03 10.03 0.13
N ASP A 501 -9.27 10.52 0.09
CA ASP A 501 -9.62 11.85 0.56
C ASP A 501 -10.10 11.74 2.01
N ILE A 502 -9.31 12.27 2.94
CA ILE A 502 -9.59 12.20 4.38
C ILE A 502 -9.98 13.57 4.90
N LEU A 503 -11.15 13.66 5.55
CA LEU A 503 -11.63 14.85 6.23
C LEU A 503 -11.34 14.77 7.73
N ILE A 504 -10.70 15.78 8.30
CA ILE A 504 -10.60 15.98 9.75
C ILE A 504 -11.63 17.04 10.17
N ILE A 505 -12.40 16.74 11.22
CA ILE A 505 -13.36 17.68 11.81
C ILE A 505 -12.79 18.15 13.16
N GLY A 506 -12.49 19.45 13.28
CA GLY A 506 -11.90 20.06 14.48
C GLY A 506 -10.68 20.93 14.15
N SER A 507 -10.04 21.50 15.17
CA SER A 507 -8.98 22.52 14.98
C SER A 507 -7.93 22.61 16.11
N GLY A 508 -7.95 21.70 17.09
CA GLY A 508 -6.99 21.67 18.20
C GLY A 508 -5.69 20.92 17.86
N ALA A 509 -4.79 20.82 18.85
CA ALA A 509 -3.51 20.11 18.66
C ALA A 509 -3.70 18.62 18.40
N ARG A 510 -4.73 18.00 18.98
CA ARG A 510 -5.13 16.64 18.63
C ARG A 510 -5.43 16.50 17.14
N GLU A 511 -6.22 17.41 16.56
CA GLU A 511 -6.51 17.39 15.12
C GLU A 511 -5.26 17.65 14.27
N HIS A 512 -4.35 18.51 14.76
CA HIS A 512 -3.05 18.71 14.11
C HIS A 512 -2.18 17.46 14.17
N ALA A 513 -2.19 16.70 15.26
CA ALA A 513 -1.50 15.42 15.37
C ALA A 513 -2.10 14.37 14.43
N ILE A 514 -3.44 14.31 14.34
CA ILE A 514 -4.16 13.47 13.37
C ILE A 514 -3.77 13.87 11.94
N ALA A 515 -3.75 15.16 11.61
CA ALA A 515 -3.36 15.67 10.30
C ALA A 515 -1.94 15.23 9.92
N ARG A 516 -0.98 15.34 10.84
CA ARG A 516 0.40 14.86 10.65
C ARG A 516 0.48 13.35 10.46
N ALA A 517 -0.26 12.59 11.25
CA ALA A 517 -0.31 11.13 11.11
C ALA A 517 -0.89 10.71 9.74
N VAL A 518 -1.91 11.42 9.25
CA VAL A 518 -2.52 11.20 7.93
C VAL A 518 -1.52 11.49 6.80
N VAL A 519 -0.86 12.65 6.80
CA VAL A 519 0.08 13.01 5.71
C VAL A 519 1.36 12.18 5.73
N ARG A 520 1.74 11.59 6.87
CA ARG A 520 2.85 10.63 6.98
C ARG A 520 2.57 9.32 6.24
N SER A 521 1.31 9.03 5.91
CA SER A 521 0.92 7.78 5.26
C SER A 521 1.63 7.58 3.91
N PRO A 522 2.19 6.38 3.64
CA PRO A 522 2.75 6.05 2.33
C PRO A 522 1.68 5.99 1.22
N GLN A 523 0.39 5.92 1.59
CA GLN A 523 -0.73 6.00 0.64
C GLN A 523 -0.95 7.41 0.08
N LYS A 524 -0.28 8.43 0.65
CA LYS A 524 -0.38 9.84 0.26
C LYS A 524 -1.83 10.33 0.14
N PRO A 525 -2.66 10.19 1.19
CA PRO A 525 -4.02 10.69 1.18
C PRO A 525 -4.03 12.21 0.99
N ARG A 526 -5.07 12.74 0.33
CA ARG A 526 -5.33 14.19 0.32
C ARG A 526 -6.09 14.54 1.59
N LEU A 527 -5.54 15.45 2.37
CA LEU A 527 -6.14 15.88 3.61
C LEU A 527 -7.08 17.05 3.37
N PHE A 528 -8.24 17.01 3.99
CA PHE A 528 -9.21 18.10 4.06
C PHE A 528 -9.53 18.37 5.52
N CYS A 529 -9.89 19.60 5.87
CA CYS A 529 -10.27 19.94 7.22
C CYS A 529 -11.48 20.88 7.27
N PHE A 530 -12.44 20.54 8.13
CA PHE A 530 -13.56 21.40 8.50
C PHE A 530 -13.42 21.78 9.98
N ALA A 531 -13.08 23.04 10.22
CA ALA A 531 -12.54 23.52 11.48
C ALA A 531 -13.41 24.62 12.11
N SER A 532 -13.28 24.83 13.42
CA SER A 532 -13.92 25.94 14.14
C SER A 532 -13.10 27.24 14.14
N SER A 533 -11.80 27.16 13.85
CA SER A 533 -10.88 28.30 13.73
C SER A 533 -9.86 28.06 12.61
N ASN A 534 -9.03 29.06 12.29
CA ASN A 534 -7.97 28.94 11.29
C ASN A 534 -6.66 28.47 11.92
N ASN A 535 -6.51 27.16 12.15
CA ASN A 535 -5.28 26.56 12.65
C ASN A 535 -4.28 26.39 11.48
N PRO A 536 -3.19 27.17 11.44
CA PRO A 536 -2.29 27.16 10.29
C PRO A 536 -1.55 25.84 10.12
N GLY A 537 -1.28 25.11 11.23
CA GLY A 537 -0.59 23.83 11.18
C GLY A 537 -1.42 22.75 10.48
N ILE A 538 -2.75 22.77 10.63
CA ILE A 538 -3.64 21.86 9.90
C ILE A 538 -3.84 22.36 8.47
N ARG A 539 -3.98 23.68 8.29
CA ARG A 539 -4.23 24.30 6.99
C ARG A 539 -3.09 24.06 6.00
N GLU A 540 -1.83 24.18 6.44
CA GLU A 540 -0.64 23.91 5.62
C GLU A 540 -0.58 22.46 5.12
N LEU A 541 -1.14 21.53 5.88
CA LEU A 541 -1.20 20.10 5.54
C LEU A 541 -2.41 19.74 4.67
N SER A 542 -3.40 20.62 4.58
CA SER A 542 -4.70 20.35 3.95
C SER A 542 -4.78 20.89 2.53
N VAL A 543 -5.32 20.08 1.62
CA VAL A 543 -5.68 20.47 0.25
C VAL A 543 -6.91 21.38 0.24
N GLY A 544 -7.86 21.13 1.14
CA GLY A 544 -9.04 21.98 1.33
C GLY A 544 -9.30 22.25 2.81
N TYR A 545 -9.61 23.49 3.14
CA TYR A 545 -9.83 23.92 4.52
C TYR A 545 -11.02 24.89 4.57
N ALA A 546 -11.97 24.62 5.46
CA ALA A 546 -13.10 25.52 5.70
C ALA A 546 -13.28 25.76 7.21
N VAL A 547 -13.63 27.00 7.55
CA VAL A 547 -14.00 27.39 8.91
C VAL A 547 -15.51 27.50 9.00
N GLY A 548 -16.10 26.81 9.97
CA GLY A 548 -17.55 26.79 10.18
C GLY A 548 -17.94 26.14 11.50
N LYS A 549 -19.26 26.01 11.71
CA LYS A 549 -19.79 25.36 12.91
C LYS A 549 -19.66 23.84 12.78
N ILE A 550 -18.62 23.27 13.39
CA ILE A 550 -18.34 21.82 13.33
C ILE A 550 -19.45 20.93 13.92
N THR A 551 -20.38 21.52 14.68
CA THR A 551 -21.57 20.85 15.22
C THR A 551 -22.80 20.91 14.31
N ASP A 552 -22.69 21.53 13.13
CA ASP A 552 -23.74 21.54 12.10
C ASP A 552 -23.51 20.37 11.13
N PRO A 553 -24.32 19.29 11.18
CA PRO A 553 -24.15 18.14 10.31
C PRO A 553 -24.32 18.50 8.83
N THR A 554 -25.20 19.46 8.51
CA THR A 554 -25.49 19.86 7.13
C THR A 554 -24.26 20.52 6.51
N ALA A 555 -23.63 21.45 7.23
CA ALA A 555 -22.43 22.13 6.76
C ALA A 555 -21.26 21.15 6.53
N VAL A 556 -21.06 20.20 7.47
CA VAL A 556 -20.00 19.18 7.36
C VAL A 556 -20.26 18.24 6.17
N ILE A 557 -21.49 17.78 5.98
CA ILE A 557 -21.85 16.91 4.84
C ILE A 557 -21.66 17.63 3.51
N ASN A 558 -22.08 18.89 3.40
CA ASN A 558 -21.93 19.65 2.16
C ASN A 558 -20.45 19.78 1.78
N PHE A 559 -19.60 20.16 2.75
CA PHE A 559 -18.16 20.21 2.54
C PHE A 559 -17.59 18.84 2.15
N ALA A 560 -18.04 17.76 2.79
CA ALA A 560 -17.59 16.40 2.48
C ALA A 560 -17.99 15.95 1.07
N LYS A 561 -19.21 16.27 0.63
CA LYS A 561 -19.72 15.93 -0.71
C LYS A 561 -19.04 16.74 -1.81
N GLU A 562 -18.89 18.05 -1.61
CA GLU A 562 -18.22 18.95 -2.55
C GLU A 562 -16.78 18.50 -2.84
N ASN A 563 -16.11 17.96 -1.83
CA ASN A 563 -14.72 17.50 -1.93
C ASN A 563 -14.58 15.99 -2.19
N ALA A 564 -15.69 15.26 -2.34
CA ALA A 564 -15.74 13.81 -2.57
C ALA A 564 -14.93 12.99 -1.54
N ILE A 565 -15.10 13.32 -0.25
CA ILE A 565 -14.41 12.70 0.88
C ILE A 565 -14.76 11.21 1.00
N ASP A 566 -13.75 10.37 1.21
CA ASP A 566 -13.91 8.93 1.39
C ASP A 566 -14.07 8.56 2.89
N ILE A 567 -13.25 9.16 3.76
CA ILE A 567 -13.26 8.92 5.22
C ILE A 567 -13.22 10.25 5.97
N ALA A 568 -14.07 10.40 6.99
CA ALA A 568 -14.03 11.48 7.96
C ALA A 568 -13.50 10.99 9.32
N ILE A 569 -12.72 11.81 10.00
CA ILE A 569 -12.21 11.58 11.35
C ILE A 569 -12.74 12.71 12.24
N VAL A 570 -13.54 12.34 13.24
CA VAL A 570 -14.11 13.31 14.18
C VAL A 570 -13.14 13.52 15.34
N GLY A 571 -12.61 14.73 15.45
CA GLY A 571 -11.67 15.11 16.51
C GLY A 571 -12.35 15.36 17.86
N PRO A 572 -13.23 16.38 17.98
CA PRO A 572 -13.88 16.71 19.24
C PRO A 572 -15.18 15.93 19.47
N GLU A 573 -15.63 15.94 20.71
CA GLU A 573 -16.83 15.27 21.19
C GLU A 573 -18.14 15.96 20.77
N ALA A 574 -18.13 17.29 20.61
CA ALA A 574 -19.33 18.06 20.30
C ALA A 574 -20.01 17.69 18.95
N PRO A 575 -19.26 17.44 17.84
CA PRO A 575 -19.84 16.89 16.62
C PRO A 575 -20.48 15.50 16.79
N LEU A 576 -19.88 14.62 17.61
CA LEU A 576 -20.46 13.30 17.91
C LEU A 576 -21.80 13.45 18.65
N ALA A 577 -21.83 14.33 19.65
CA ALA A 577 -23.03 14.67 20.41
C ALA A 577 -24.15 15.28 19.55
N SER A 578 -23.78 15.96 18.46
CA SER A 578 -24.71 16.61 17.53
C SER A 578 -25.15 15.72 16.35
N GLY A 579 -24.72 14.45 16.33
CA GLY A 579 -25.09 13.49 15.27
C GLY A 579 -24.36 13.67 13.94
N VAL A 580 -23.20 14.34 13.93
CA VAL A 580 -22.40 14.54 12.70
C VAL A 580 -21.91 13.22 12.12
N ALA A 581 -21.47 12.28 12.98
CA ALA A 581 -21.04 10.94 12.55
C ALA A 581 -22.19 10.16 11.89
N ASP A 582 -23.38 10.20 12.48
CA ASP A 582 -24.60 9.59 11.93
C ASP A 582 -24.93 10.15 10.55
N ALA A 583 -24.84 11.47 10.40
CA ALA A 583 -25.14 12.17 9.16
C ALA A 583 -24.12 11.85 8.05
N LEU A 584 -22.82 11.73 8.38
CA LEU A 584 -21.77 11.31 7.44
C LEU A 584 -22.02 9.89 6.93
N TRP A 585 -22.30 8.94 7.82
CA TRP A 585 -22.64 7.57 7.44
C TRP A 585 -23.88 7.52 6.55
N ALA A 586 -24.93 8.28 6.88
CA ALA A 586 -26.14 8.37 6.05
C ALA A 586 -25.86 9.00 4.66
N ALA A 587 -24.86 9.88 4.56
CA ALA A 587 -24.41 10.48 3.31
C ALA A 587 -23.43 9.61 2.51
N GLY A 588 -23.09 8.41 2.98
CA GLY A 588 -22.16 7.48 2.32
C GLY A 588 -20.68 7.80 2.56
N VAL A 589 -20.35 8.66 3.52
CA VAL A 589 -18.97 8.98 3.93
C VAL A 589 -18.64 8.15 5.18
N ALA A 590 -17.63 7.29 5.09
CA ALA A 590 -17.22 6.47 6.23
C ALA A 590 -16.64 7.36 7.35
N CYS A 591 -16.90 7.03 8.61
CA CYS A 591 -16.54 7.91 9.72
C CYS A 591 -15.82 7.16 10.85
N VAL A 592 -14.60 7.62 11.17
CA VAL A 592 -13.87 7.27 12.40
C VAL A 592 -14.40 8.18 13.52
N GLY A 593 -15.44 7.71 14.18
CA GLY A 593 -16.15 8.40 15.24
C GLY A 593 -17.49 7.71 15.48
N PRO A 594 -17.83 7.37 16.74
CA PRO A 594 -19.04 6.59 17.01
C PRO A 594 -20.28 7.42 16.75
N LYS A 595 -21.35 6.75 16.31
CA LYS A 595 -22.69 7.37 16.19
C LYS A 595 -23.17 7.94 17.53
N GLN A 596 -24.03 8.94 17.49
CA GLN A 596 -24.50 9.72 18.64
C GLN A 596 -24.95 8.83 19.82
N LYS A 597 -25.72 7.77 19.52
CA LYS A 597 -26.22 6.84 20.56
C LYS A 597 -25.10 6.09 21.30
N LEU A 598 -24.00 5.77 20.60
CA LEU A 598 -22.82 5.08 21.12
C LEU A 598 -21.86 6.06 21.81
N ALA A 599 -21.77 7.29 21.28
CA ALA A 599 -21.03 8.40 21.87
C ALA A 599 -21.59 8.86 23.24
N ARG A 600 -22.78 8.38 23.64
CA ARG A 600 -23.34 8.58 24.98
C ARG A 600 -22.42 8.15 26.12
N LEU A 601 -21.44 7.28 25.86
CA LEU A 601 -20.40 6.96 26.82
C LEU A 601 -19.67 8.20 27.38
N GLU A 602 -19.44 9.21 26.53
CA GLU A 602 -18.82 10.47 26.93
C GLU A 602 -19.88 11.51 27.32
N THR A 603 -20.97 11.60 26.54
CA THR A 603 -21.94 12.70 26.69
C THR A 603 -22.90 12.52 27.86
N SER A 604 -23.01 11.33 28.44
CA SER A 604 -23.78 11.07 29.67
C SER A 604 -23.00 10.15 30.61
N LYS A 605 -22.61 10.70 31.76
CA LYS A 605 -21.90 9.96 32.80
C LYS A 605 -22.81 8.91 33.44
N GLY A 606 -24.09 9.25 33.61
CA GLY A 606 -25.09 8.32 34.12
C GLY A 606 -25.27 7.11 33.21
N PHE A 607 -25.29 7.32 31.89
CA PHE A 607 -25.37 6.23 30.92
C PHE A 607 -24.19 5.25 31.03
N THR A 608 -22.96 5.76 31.13
CA THR A 608 -21.77 4.90 31.28
C THR A 608 -21.85 4.02 32.51
N ARG A 609 -22.27 4.59 33.64
CA ARG A 609 -22.41 3.82 34.89
C ARG A 609 -23.51 2.78 34.81
N ASP A 610 -24.67 3.12 34.26
CA ASP A 610 -25.76 2.15 34.04
C ASP A 610 -25.33 1.01 33.13
N LEU A 611 -24.58 1.30 32.06
CA LEU A 611 -24.06 0.28 31.18
C LEU A 611 -23.10 -0.67 31.92
N GLN A 612 -22.23 -0.13 32.78
CA GLN A 612 -21.35 -0.95 33.61
C GLN A 612 -22.14 -1.84 34.58
N ALA A 613 -23.17 -1.29 35.23
CA ALA A 613 -24.00 -2.03 36.17
C ALA A 613 -24.82 -3.14 35.49
N GLU A 614 -25.48 -2.81 34.38
CA GLU A 614 -26.33 -3.72 33.59
C GLU A 614 -25.54 -4.91 33.04
N PHE A 615 -24.34 -4.67 32.50
CA PHE A 615 -23.50 -5.70 31.90
C PHE A 615 -22.42 -6.26 32.84
N LYS A 616 -22.45 -5.87 34.13
CA LYS A 616 -21.49 -6.30 35.16
C LYS A 616 -20.04 -6.08 34.74
N ILE A 617 -19.76 -4.93 34.13
CA ILE A 617 -18.41 -4.53 33.73
C ILE A 617 -17.64 -4.13 35.00
N PRO A 618 -16.44 -4.70 35.25
CA PRO A 618 -15.67 -4.38 36.44
C PRO A 618 -15.17 -2.94 36.43
N GLY A 619 -14.69 -2.47 37.58
CA GLY A 619 -14.06 -1.16 37.73
C GLY A 619 -15.03 0.02 37.80
N SER A 620 -16.34 -0.19 37.97
CA SER A 620 -17.28 0.90 38.25
C SER A 620 -17.14 1.37 39.70
N PRO A 621 -17.06 2.69 39.95
CA PRO A 621 -17.24 3.22 41.29
C PRO A 621 -18.68 2.96 41.78
N LYS A 622 -18.88 2.94 43.11
CA LYS A 622 -20.22 3.13 43.69
C LYS A 622 -20.79 4.44 43.18
N TYR A 623 -22.03 4.41 42.69
CA TYR A 623 -22.68 5.59 42.13
C TYR A 623 -24.19 5.55 42.35
N LYS A 624 -24.81 6.73 42.36
CA LYS A 624 -26.25 6.92 42.19
C LYS A 624 -26.49 8.13 41.29
N LYS A 625 -27.55 8.05 40.49
CA LYS A 625 -28.01 9.14 39.61
C LYS A 625 -29.18 9.86 40.26
N PHE A 626 -29.27 11.16 40.03
CA PHE A 626 -30.27 12.01 40.65
C PHE A 626 -30.91 12.96 39.64
N SER A 627 -32.23 13.05 39.69
CA SER A 627 -33.06 14.03 38.97
C SER A 627 -33.73 15.03 39.91
N SER A 628 -33.50 14.89 41.21
CA SER A 628 -33.91 15.79 42.30
C SER A 628 -32.90 15.65 43.45
N LEU A 629 -33.02 16.48 44.50
CA LEU A 629 -32.19 16.33 45.71
C LEU A 629 -32.65 15.18 46.63
N GLU A 630 -33.77 14.52 46.33
CA GLU A 630 -34.30 13.43 47.15
C GLU A 630 -33.32 12.24 47.14
N GLY A 631 -32.91 11.76 48.32
CA GLY A 631 -31.96 10.65 48.46
C GLY A 631 -30.48 11.04 48.29
N ALA A 632 -30.17 12.28 47.86
CA ALA A 632 -28.81 12.70 47.58
C ALA A 632 -27.97 12.84 48.87
N LYS A 633 -28.57 13.40 49.92
CA LYS A 633 -27.90 13.57 51.23
C LYS A 633 -27.61 12.23 51.90
N GLU A 634 -28.55 11.30 51.81
CA GLU A 634 -28.42 9.95 52.35
C GLU A 634 -27.26 9.23 51.65
N PHE A 635 -27.15 9.36 50.33
CA PHE A 635 -26.06 8.73 49.58
C PHE A 635 -24.70 9.39 49.82
N LEU A 636 -24.63 10.73 49.93
CA LEU A 636 -23.41 11.41 50.39
C LEU A 636 -22.96 10.88 51.76
N SER A 637 -23.91 10.70 52.68
CA SER A 637 -23.63 10.15 54.02
C SER A 637 -23.14 8.70 53.96
N GLU A 638 -23.63 7.89 53.01
CA GLU A 638 -23.15 6.52 52.75
C GLU A 638 -21.69 6.49 52.26
N LEU A 639 -21.29 7.48 51.46
CA LEU A 639 -19.93 7.60 50.91
C LEU A 639 -18.93 8.26 51.88
N GLY A 640 -19.40 8.94 52.93
CA GLY A 640 -18.55 9.69 53.86
C GLY A 640 -17.86 10.87 53.17
N ASP A 641 -16.58 11.11 53.50
CA ASP A 641 -15.79 12.21 52.91
C ASP A 641 -15.21 11.88 51.53
N LEU A 642 -15.54 10.71 50.97
CA LEU A 642 -14.99 10.19 49.73
C LEU A 642 -16.04 10.17 48.61
N TYR A 643 -16.45 11.36 48.18
CA TYR A 643 -17.42 11.51 47.08
C TYR A 643 -16.99 12.50 45.99
N VAL A 644 -17.61 12.36 44.83
CA VAL A 644 -17.49 13.25 43.67
C VAL A 644 -18.87 13.53 43.12
N VAL A 645 -19.18 14.81 42.86
CA VAL A 645 -20.41 15.23 42.19
C VAL A 645 -20.09 15.59 40.74
N LYS A 646 -20.76 14.93 39.79
CA LYS A 646 -20.55 15.12 38.35
C LYS A 646 -21.86 15.48 37.66
N ALA A 647 -21.86 16.53 36.83
CA ALA A 647 -22.96 16.82 35.93
C ALA A 647 -23.16 15.69 34.89
N ASP A 648 -24.40 15.27 34.67
CA ASP A 648 -24.75 14.29 33.64
C ASP A 648 -24.99 15.00 32.30
N GLY A 649 -23.91 15.22 31.56
CA GLY A 649 -23.92 16.01 30.34
C GLY A 649 -22.55 16.63 30.01
N LEU A 650 -22.46 17.29 28.86
CA LEU A 650 -21.30 18.10 28.48
C LEU A 650 -21.33 19.45 29.23
N MET A 651 -20.27 19.71 30.00
CA MET A 651 -20.04 20.93 30.80
C MET A 651 -18.59 21.47 30.65
N GLY A 652 -17.88 21.12 29.58
CA GLY A 652 -16.56 21.67 29.25
C GLY A 652 -15.53 21.57 30.39
N GLY A 653 -15.51 20.46 31.13
CA GLY A 653 -14.57 20.22 32.24
C GLY A 653 -14.93 20.89 33.58
N LYS A 654 -15.89 21.83 33.62
CA LYS A 654 -16.32 22.53 34.86
C LYS A 654 -17.42 21.81 35.64
N GLY A 655 -17.94 20.70 35.10
CA GLY A 655 -19.07 19.97 35.67
C GLY A 655 -18.74 18.99 36.80
N VAL A 656 -17.47 18.86 37.20
CA VAL A 656 -17.02 17.88 38.20
C VAL A 656 -16.44 18.59 39.43
N LYS A 657 -17.01 18.33 40.60
CA LYS A 657 -16.48 18.81 41.89
C LYS A 657 -16.19 17.63 42.82
N VAL A 658 -15.01 17.64 43.42
CA VAL A 658 -14.46 16.54 44.24
C VAL A 658 -14.43 16.94 45.71
N ALA A 659 -14.88 16.06 46.60
CA ALA A 659 -14.83 16.28 48.04
C ALA A 659 -13.39 16.47 48.54
N GLY A 660 -13.19 17.43 49.45
CA GLY A 660 -11.89 17.84 49.98
C GLY A 660 -11.11 18.82 49.09
N ASP A 661 -11.35 18.81 47.78
CA ASP A 661 -10.67 19.69 46.82
C ASP A 661 -11.52 20.92 46.48
N HIS A 662 -12.81 20.70 46.24
CA HIS A 662 -13.76 21.73 45.78
C HIS A 662 -15.01 21.83 46.66
N LEU A 663 -15.34 20.74 47.37
CA LEU A 663 -16.50 20.62 48.25
C LEU A 663 -15.97 20.21 49.63
N HIS A 664 -16.09 21.09 50.61
CA HIS A 664 -15.59 20.87 51.97
C HIS A 664 -16.69 20.43 52.93
N THR A 665 -17.97 20.62 52.56
CA THR A 665 -19.13 20.23 53.37
C THR A 665 -20.21 19.57 52.51
N TYR A 666 -21.09 18.78 53.14
CA TYR A 666 -22.26 18.22 52.42
C TYR A 666 -23.23 19.31 51.98
N GLU A 667 -23.31 20.42 52.71
CA GLU A 667 -24.11 21.59 52.33
C GLU A 667 -23.61 22.21 51.03
N GLU A 668 -22.29 22.36 50.86
CA GLU A 668 -21.69 22.81 49.59
C GLU A 668 -21.97 21.82 48.46
N ALA A 669 -21.89 20.51 48.73
CA ALA A 669 -22.20 19.48 47.75
C ALA A 669 -23.66 19.55 47.30
N LEU A 670 -24.61 19.67 48.23
CA LEU A 670 -26.04 19.79 47.93
C LEU A 670 -26.37 21.10 47.22
N ALA A 671 -25.72 22.21 47.59
CA ALA A 671 -25.85 23.48 46.88
C ALA A 671 -25.40 23.37 45.43
N TYR A 672 -24.29 22.67 45.18
CA TYR A 672 -23.85 22.40 43.81
C TYR A 672 -24.78 21.44 43.06
N CYS A 673 -25.32 20.41 43.71
CA CYS A 673 -26.36 19.56 43.11
C CYS A 673 -27.60 20.38 42.72
N GLN A 674 -28.01 21.35 43.53
CA GLN A 674 -29.10 22.26 43.22
C GLN A 674 -28.76 23.16 42.03
N GLU A 675 -27.54 23.72 41.98
CA GLU A 675 -27.04 24.49 40.84
C GLU A 675 -27.13 23.68 39.53
N LEU A 676 -26.77 22.39 39.58
CA LEU A 676 -26.87 21.50 38.44
C LEU A 676 -28.34 21.26 38.02
N LEU A 677 -29.26 21.07 38.97
CA LEU A 677 -30.70 20.95 38.68
C LEU A 677 -31.25 22.22 38.03
N ASP A 678 -30.92 23.38 38.56
CA ASP A 678 -31.40 24.67 38.06
C ASP A 678 -30.85 24.95 36.65
N SER A 679 -29.58 24.60 36.40
CA SER A 679 -28.95 24.74 35.08
C SER A 679 -29.58 23.83 34.02
N CYS A 680 -30.16 22.68 34.41
CA CYS A 680 -30.82 21.75 33.49
C CYS A 680 -32.14 22.30 32.93
N HIS A 681 -32.83 23.20 33.63
CA HIS A 681 -34.06 23.85 33.12
C HIS A 681 -33.81 24.86 31.99
N SER A 682 -32.55 25.24 31.74
CA SER A 682 -32.18 26.24 30.73
C SER A 682 -31.67 25.68 29.39
N ARG A 683 -31.73 24.34 29.17
CA ARG A 683 -31.20 23.68 27.96
C ARG A 683 -32.32 23.23 27.01
N GLU A 684 -32.25 23.67 25.75
CA GLU A 684 -33.13 23.26 24.62
C GLU A 684 -33.02 21.77 24.22
N SER A 685 -32.25 20.95 24.93
CA SER A 685 -32.09 19.52 24.61
C SER A 685 -33.07 18.67 25.41
N GLY A 686 -34.16 18.23 24.77
CA GLY A 686 -35.21 17.36 25.34
C GLY A 686 -34.74 15.95 25.75
N ASN A 687 -33.81 15.86 26.71
CA ASN A 687 -33.33 14.60 27.27
C ASN A 687 -33.89 14.43 28.70
N PRO A 688 -34.77 13.44 28.96
CA PRO A 688 -35.36 13.20 30.29
C PRO A 688 -34.39 12.48 31.25
N GLY A 689 -33.08 12.76 31.16
CA GLY A 689 -32.01 12.10 31.92
C GLY A 689 -31.84 12.64 33.35
N ALA A 690 -30.96 12.00 34.12
CA ALA A 690 -30.53 12.51 35.43
C ALA A 690 -29.84 13.88 35.25
N ALA A 691 -29.93 14.76 36.25
CA ALA A 691 -29.24 16.05 36.23
C ALA A 691 -27.77 15.91 36.65
N PHE A 692 -27.50 15.01 37.61
CA PHE A 692 -26.16 14.76 38.13
C PHE A 692 -25.99 13.31 38.62
N VAL A 693 -24.72 12.92 38.77
CA VAL A 693 -24.27 11.64 39.32
C VAL A 693 -23.39 11.93 40.52
N ILE A 694 -23.66 11.24 41.63
CA ILE A 694 -22.74 11.20 42.77
C ILE A 694 -22.01 9.86 42.70
N GLU A 695 -20.69 9.87 42.85
CA GLU A 695 -19.82 8.70 42.79
C GLU A 695 -18.88 8.67 43.99
N GLU A 696 -18.38 7.49 44.37
CA GLU A 696 -17.25 7.38 45.31
C GLU A 696 -16.00 8.07 44.74
N LYS A 697 -15.25 8.73 45.62
CA LYS A 697 -13.94 9.31 45.30
C LYS A 697 -12.90 8.20 45.27
N LEU A 698 -12.35 7.95 44.09
CA LEU A 698 -11.26 7.00 43.89
C LEU A 698 -9.93 7.60 44.40
N ILE A 699 -9.10 6.76 45.01
CA ILE A 699 -7.77 7.13 45.51
C ILE A 699 -6.72 6.29 44.79
N GLY A 700 -5.81 6.93 44.06
CA GLY A 700 -4.87 6.23 43.21
C GLY A 700 -4.09 7.13 42.27
N GLN A 701 -3.60 6.55 41.18
CA GLN A 701 -2.97 7.29 40.08
C GLN A 701 -3.76 7.17 38.79
N GLU A 702 -4.08 8.32 38.18
CA GLU A 702 -4.79 8.38 36.90
C GLU A 702 -3.88 7.97 35.74
N PHE A 703 -4.45 7.23 34.79
CA PHE A 703 -3.84 6.94 33.51
C PHE A 703 -4.91 6.76 32.42
N SER A 704 -4.50 6.94 31.19
CA SER A 704 -5.32 6.88 30.00
C SER A 704 -4.95 5.64 29.18
N LEU A 705 -5.95 4.85 28.78
CA LEU A 705 -5.79 3.77 27.81
C LEU A 705 -6.82 3.91 26.70
N MET A 706 -6.35 4.25 25.50
CA MET A 706 -7.19 4.34 24.31
C MET A 706 -7.21 3.02 23.55
N SER A 707 -8.31 2.76 22.86
CA SER A 707 -8.46 1.60 21.98
C SER A 707 -9.15 2.02 20.69
N PHE A 708 -8.51 1.75 19.55
CA PHE A 708 -9.19 1.82 18.26
C PHE A 708 -10.20 0.67 18.17
N CYS A 709 -11.40 0.93 17.65
CA CYS A 709 -12.50 -0.02 17.59
C CYS A 709 -13.17 0.03 16.21
N ASP A 710 -13.40 -1.13 15.59
CA ASP A 710 -14.08 -1.26 14.29
C ASP A 710 -15.54 -1.73 14.40
N GLY A 711 -16.05 -1.81 15.64
CA GLY A 711 -17.35 -2.36 15.98
C GLY A 711 -17.32 -3.79 16.50
N GLU A 712 -16.23 -4.53 16.28
CA GLU A 712 -16.07 -5.94 16.67
C GLU A 712 -14.79 -6.17 17.48
N HIS A 713 -13.68 -5.59 17.03
CA HIS A 713 -12.33 -5.80 17.52
C HIS A 713 -11.74 -4.51 18.07
N LEU A 714 -10.81 -4.66 19.01
CA LEU A 714 -10.05 -3.55 19.59
C LEU A 714 -8.55 -3.69 19.27
N ALA A 715 -7.91 -2.56 18.99
CA ALA A 715 -6.45 -2.41 18.98
C ALA A 715 -6.05 -1.35 20.01
N HIS A 716 -5.26 -1.74 21.00
CA HIS A 716 -4.94 -0.90 22.17
C HIS A 716 -3.70 -0.04 21.91
N THR A 717 -3.67 1.17 22.49
CA THR A 717 -2.52 2.08 22.48
C THR A 717 -1.63 1.87 23.71
N PRO A 718 -0.41 2.46 23.73
CA PRO A 718 0.35 2.68 24.96
C PRO A 718 -0.49 3.40 26.04
N ALA A 719 -0.15 3.14 27.31
CA ALA A 719 -0.71 3.89 28.43
C ALA A 719 -0.05 5.27 28.54
N VAL A 720 -0.85 6.29 28.86
CA VAL A 720 -0.38 7.68 28.95
C VAL A 720 -0.91 8.30 30.25
N GLN A 721 -0.14 9.13 30.94
CA GLN A 721 -0.62 9.90 32.08
C GLN A 721 -0.82 11.36 31.66
N ASP A 722 -2.04 11.88 31.82
CA ASP A 722 -2.36 13.32 31.69
C ASP A 722 -2.21 14.05 33.03
N HIS A 723 -1.87 15.34 32.96
CA HIS A 723 -1.66 16.23 34.10
C HIS A 723 -2.64 17.41 34.05
N LYS A 724 -3.80 17.26 34.71
CA LYS A 724 -4.91 18.22 34.65
C LYS A 724 -4.70 19.50 35.45
N ARG A 725 -3.87 19.49 36.49
CA ARG A 725 -3.66 20.64 37.39
C ARG A 725 -2.77 21.69 36.72
N ALA A 726 -3.14 22.97 36.84
CA ALA A 726 -2.52 24.08 36.12
C ALA A 726 -1.04 24.33 36.47
N PHE A 727 -0.64 24.07 37.73
CA PHE A 727 0.70 24.42 38.22
C PHE A 727 1.48 23.17 38.68
N ASP A 728 2.80 23.34 38.77
CA ASP A 728 3.74 22.30 39.23
C ASP A 728 3.33 21.72 40.59
N GLY A 729 3.68 20.46 40.82
CA GLY A 729 3.34 19.75 42.06
C GLY A 729 1.84 19.42 42.20
N ASP A 730 1.12 19.40 41.07
CA ASP A 730 -0.33 19.16 40.98
C ASP A 730 -1.17 20.22 41.71
N GLN A 731 -0.74 21.48 41.65
CA GLN A 731 -1.42 22.59 42.30
C GLN A 731 -2.31 23.37 41.33
N GLY A 732 -3.24 24.15 41.90
CA GLY A 732 -4.12 25.04 41.14
C GLY A 732 -5.39 24.36 40.60
N PRO A 733 -6.16 25.09 39.77
CA PRO A 733 -7.42 24.62 39.22
C PRO A 733 -7.22 23.45 38.24
N ASN A 734 -8.28 22.68 38.04
CA ASN A 734 -8.34 21.67 36.98
C ASN A 734 -8.46 22.33 35.60
N THR A 735 -7.73 21.79 34.63
CA THR A 735 -7.68 22.23 33.25
C THR A 735 -8.06 21.07 32.32
N GLY A 736 -8.06 21.31 31.00
CA GLY A 736 -8.14 20.22 30.01
C GLY A 736 -6.88 19.36 29.88
N GLY A 737 -5.84 19.56 30.70
CA GLY A 737 -4.54 18.86 30.63
C GLY A 737 -3.39 19.80 30.24
N MET A 738 -2.39 19.94 31.11
CA MET A 738 -1.19 20.78 30.90
C MET A 738 -0.06 20.05 30.17
N GLY A 739 -0.20 18.74 29.96
CA GLY A 739 0.80 17.89 29.34
C GLY A 739 0.62 16.44 29.76
N SER A 740 1.39 15.55 29.15
CA SER A 740 1.25 14.11 29.35
C SER A 740 2.52 13.34 29.01
N TYR A 741 2.70 12.16 29.58
CA TYR A 741 3.83 11.30 29.24
C TYR A 741 3.46 9.83 29.10
N SER A 742 4.26 9.10 28.34
CA SER A 742 4.19 7.65 28.14
C SER A 742 5.60 7.06 28.13
N ASP A 743 5.77 5.83 28.61
CA ASP A 743 7.08 5.17 28.68
C ASP A 743 7.36 4.28 27.46
N ALA A 744 8.64 3.93 27.26
CA ALA A 744 9.13 3.16 26.13
C ALA A 744 8.67 1.70 26.12
N ASP A 745 8.30 1.14 27.28
CA ASP A 745 7.70 -0.20 27.39
C ASP A 745 6.17 -0.19 27.25
N HIS A 746 5.60 0.99 26.93
CA HIS A 746 4.17 1.27 26.76
C HIS A 746 3.32 1.12 28.03
N LYS A 747 3.98 0.92 29.18
CA LYS A 747 3.41 0.90 30.53
C LYS A 747 3.92 2.13 31.28
N LEU A 748 3.12 2.67 32.20
CA LEU A 748 3.62 3.77 33.04
C LEU A 748 4.41 3.21 34.23
N PRO A 749 5.46 3.90 34.73
CA PRO A 749 6.33 3.37 35.78
C PRO A 749 5.64 2.93 37.08
N PHE A 750 4.44 3.45 37.36
CA PHE A 750 3.64 3.12 38.55
C PHE A 750 2.58 2.03 38.31
N LEU A 751 2.45 1.53 37.07
CA LEU A 751 1.52 0.48 36.67
C LEU A 751 2.20 -0.89 36.62
N THR A 752 1.39 -1.92 36.86
CA THR A 752 1.73 -3.33 36.67
C THR A 752 1.12 -3.85 35.38
N ASP A 753 1.57 -5.01 34.90
CA ASP A 753 0.99 -5.64 33.71
C ASP A 753 -0.48 -6.04 33.95
N GLU A 754 -0.84 -6.36 35.19
CA GLU A 754 -2.21 -6.65 35.61
C GLU A 754 -3.10 -5.39 35.47
N ASP A 755 -2.62 -4.21 35.85
CA ASP A 755 -3.38 -2.96 35.68
C ASP A 755 -3.71 -2.71 34.19
N ILE A 756 -2.71 -2.89 33.33
CA ILE A 756 -2.88 -2.72 31.88
C ILE A 756 -3.87 -3.77 31.34
N TRP A 757 -3.77 -5.02 31.78
CA TRP A 757 -4.69 -6.07 31.38
C TRP A 757 -6.13 -5.77 31.82
N GLN A 758 -6.35 -5.34 33.07
CA GLN A 758 -7.67 -4.97 33.57
C GLN A 758 -8.28 -3.82 32.77
N ALA A 759 -7.51 -2.78 32.46
CA ALA A 759 -7.96 -1.66 31.63
C ALA A 759 -8.37 -2.12 30.22
N ARG A 760 -7.60 -3.00 29.59
CA ARG A 760 -7.92 -3.59 28.27
C ARG A 760 -9.22 -4.39 28.30
N GLU A 761 -9.41 -5.20 29.34
CA GLU A 761 -10.60 -6.02 29.51
C GLU A 761 -11.85 -5.19 29.83
N ILE A 762 -11.72 -4.09 30.59
CA ILE A 762 -12.82 -3.13 30.79
C ILE A 762 -13.25 -2.53 29.44
N ASN A 763 -12.30 -2.04 28.63
CA ASN A 763 -12.60 -1.49 27.30
C ASN A 763 -13.28 -2.53 26.39
N LYS A 764 -12.78 -3.77 26.34
CA LYS A 764 -13.41 -4.87 25.58
C LYS A 764 -14.85 -5.12 26.03
N LYS A 765 -15.08 -5.28 27.34
CA LYS A 765 -16.40 -5.54 27.88
C LYS A 765 -17.36 -4.39 27.60
N THR A 766 -16.89 -3.14 27.65
CA THR A 766 -17.70 -1.97 27.27
C THR A 766 -18.06 -1.98 25.79
N ALA A 767 -17.13 -2.27 24.88
CA ALA A 767 -17.42 -2.35 23.45
C ALA A 767 -18.47 -3.44 23.14
N VAL A 768 -18.33 -4.62 23.76
CA VAL A 768 -19.30 -5.72 23.65
C VAL A 768 -20.67 -5.34 24.22
N ALA A 769 -20.71 -4.68 25.39
CA ALA A 769 -21.94 -4.25 26.03
C ALA A 769 -22.72 -3.23 25.17
N LEU A 770 -22.01 -2.27 24.57
CA LEU A 770 -22.64 -1.32 23.65
C LEU A 770 -23.28 -2.00 22.45
N LYS A 771 -22.55 -2.95 21.83
CA LYS A 771 -23.06 -3.72 20.70
C LYS A 771 -24.29 -4.53 21.09
N ALA A 772 -24.25 -5.21 22.24
CA ALA A 772 -25.37 -5.96 22.76
C ALA A 772 -26.59 -5.07 23.05
N LYS A 773 -26.38 -3.86 23.61
CA LYS A 773 -27.46 -2.93 23.95
C LYS A 773 -28.12 -2.28 22.73
N PHE A 774 -27.34 -1.91 21.71
CA PHE A 774 -27.83 -1.11 20.57
C PHE A 774 -27.91 -1.87 19.24
N GLY A 775 -27.49 -3.13 19.19
CA GLY A 775 -27.43 -3.93 17.97
C GLY A 775 -26.38 -3.46 16.95
N GLU A 776 -25.50 -2.55 17.35
CA GLU A 776 -24.50 -1.93 16.47
C GLU A 776 -23.20 -1.69 17.23
N GLY A 777 -22.07 -2.00 16.59
CA GLY A 777 -20.74 -1.88 17.18
C GLY A 777 -20.24 -0.44 17.31
N TYR A 778 -19.36 -0.21 18.28
CA TYR A 778 -18.67 1.06 18.47
C TYR A 778 -17.56 1.24 17.43
N VAL A 779 -17.67 2.22 16.52
CA VAL A 779 -16.64 2.52 15.50
C VAL A 779 -15.92 3.81 15.84
N GLY A 780 -14.61 3.78 16.05
CA GLY A 780 -13.83 4.98 16.41
C GLY A 780 -12.81 4.71 17.51
N VAL A 781 -12.64 5.66 18.43
CA VAL A 781 -11.63 5.60 19.50
C VAL A 781 -12.34 5.54 20.84
N LEU A 782 -12.25 4.39 21.50
CA LEU A 782 -12.74 4.19 22.85
C LEU A 782 -11.64 4.56 23.84
N TYR A 783 -11.74 5.74 24.43
CA TYR A 783 -10.76 6.24 25.41
C TYR A 783 -11.27 6.01 26.82
N GLY A 784 -10.70 5.02 27.54
CA GLY A 784 -10.92 4.85 28.97
C GLY A 784 -9.93 5.69 29.79
N GLY A 785 -10.46 6.63 30.58
CA GLY A 785 -9.74 7.30 31.65
C GLY A 785 -9.84 6.45 32.92
N PHE A 786 -8.72 5.92 33.38
CA PHE A 786 -8.65 4.96 34.48
C PHE A 786 -7.90 5.53 35.68
N MET A 787 -8.15 4.93 36.84
CA MET A 787 -7.34 5.10 38.04
C MET A 787 -6.85 3.73 38.49
N ALA A 788 -5.54 3.60 38.68
CA ALA A 788 -4.98 2.47 39.42
C ALA A 788 -5.13 2.76 40.92
N THR A 789 -5.91 1.96 41.62
CA THR A 789 -6.16 2.05 43.06
C THR A 789 -5.41 0.94 43.81
N ALA A 790 -5.62 0.84 45.12
CA ALA A 790 -5.07 -0.27 45.90
C ALA A 790 -5.63 -1.62 45.41
N ASP A 791 -6.95 -1.68 45.17
CA ASP A 791 -7.74 -2.87 44.88
C ASP A 791 -7.94 -3.16 43.37
N GLY A 792 -7.16 -2.51 42.51
CA GLY A 792 -7.16 -2.74 41.05
C GLY A 792 -7.48 -1.50 40.22
N VAL A 793 -7.95 -1.69 38.98
CA VAL A 793 -8.23 -0.58 38.05
C VAL A 793 -9.71 -0.20 38.08
N LYS A 794 -9.96 1.10 38.21
CA LYS A 794 -11.30 1.70 38.21
C LYS A 794 -11.45 2.68 37.05
N LEU A 795 -12.62 2.72 36.44
CA LEU A 795 -12.93 3.63 35.33
C LEU A 795 -13.44 4.98 35.88
N ILE A 796 -12.69 6.06 35.60
CA ILE A 796 -13.08 7.42 35.94
C ILE A 796 -14.15 7.92 34.97
N GLU A 797 -13.90 7.79 33.67
CA GLU A 797 -14.78 8.22 32.59
C GLU A 797 -14.37 7.61 31.24
N TYR A 798 -15.27 7.68 30.26
CA TYR A 798 -14.95 7.43 28.87
C TYR A 798 -14.96 8.73 28.08
N ASN A 799 -14.08 8.83 27.09
CA ASN A 799 -14.24 9.75 25.97
C ASN A 799 -14.37 8.94 24.68
N ALA A 800 -14.98 9.53 23.67
CA ALA A 800 -15.34 8.90 22.41
C ALA A 800 -14.46 9.34 21.22
N ARG A 801 -13.28 9.87 21.54
CA ARG A 801 -12.34 10.50 20.63
C ARG A 801 -10.91 10.26 21.09
N LEU A 802 -9.93 10.57 20.23
CA LEU A 802 -8.53 10.61 20.65
C LEU A 802 -8.32 11.62 21.79
N ALA A 803 -7.55 11.27 22.80
CA ALA A 803 -7.35 12.11 23.97
C ALA A 803 -6.50 13.37 23.65
N ASP A 804 -6.45 14.36 24.54
CA ASP A 804 -5.70 15.61 24.31
C ASP A 804 -5.25 16.15 25.67
N PRO A 805 -3.96 16.04 26.04
CA PRO A 805 -2.79 15.92 25.15
C PRO A 805 -2.39 14.53 24.65
N GLU A 806 -2.97 13.45 25.16
CA GLU A 806 -2.36 12.12 25.03
C GLU A 806 -2.29 11.61 23.56
N ALA A 807 -3.11 12.14 22.65
CA ALA A 807 -2.98 11.84 21.22
C ALA A 807 -1.62 12.23 20.64
N MET A 808 -1.00 13.33 21.08
CA MET A 808 0.31 13.71 20.57
C MET A 808 1.39 12.73 21.01
N ASN A 809 1.32 12.19 22.24
CA ASN A 809 2.20 11.11 22.68
C ASN A 809 2.04 9.87 21.78
N ILE A 810 0.81 9.41 21.60
CA ILE A 810 0.52 8.16 20.87
C ILE A 810 0.85 8.26 19.38
N LEU A 811 0.46 9.34 18.70
CA LEU A 811 0.65 9.49 17.25
C LEU A 811 2.11 9.80 16.87
N ALA A 812 2.88 10.42 17.78
CA ALA A 812 4.31 10.66 17.57
C ALA A 812 5.11 9.36 17.42
N VAL A 813 4.73 8.30 18.15
CA VAL A 813 5.41 6.99 18.13
C VAL A 813 4.64 5.90 17.37
N LEU A 814 3.54 6.22 16.69
CA LEU A 814 2.81 5.27 15.85
C LEU A 814 3.65 4.90 14.60
N GLU A 815 4.07 3.65 14.51
CA GLU A 815 4.84 3.11 13.36
C GLU A 815 3.94 2.68 12.21
N SER A 816 2.77 2.13 12.53
CA SER A 816 1.80 1.70 11.51
C SER A 816 1.25 2.88 10.71
N ASP A 817 0.82 2.61 9.47
CA ASP A 817 0.16 3.60 8.61
C ASP A 817 -1.20 4.01 9.19
N PHE A 818 -1.29 5.26 9.67
CA PHE A 818 -2.51 5.78 10.28
C PHE A 818 -3.70 5.82 9.31
N ALA A 819 -3.48 6.04 8.01
CA ALA A 819 -4.57 6.00 7.03
C ALA A 819 -5.10 4.57 6.82
N ALA A 820 -4.20 3.57 6.82
CA ALA A 820 -4.59 2.16 6.80
C ALA A 820 -5.32 1.75 8.09
N LEU A 821 -4.90 2.26 9.24
CA LEU A 821 -5.60 2.07 10.51
C LEU A 821 -7.02 2.64 10.47
N CYS A 822 -7.20 3.87 9.97
CA CYS A 822 -8.53 4.47 9.78
C CYS A 822 -9.41 3.65 8.82
N GLN A 823 -8.83 3.15 7.72
CA GLN A 823 -9.51 2.22 6.81
C GLN A 823 -9.96 0.94 7.52
N ALA A 824 -9.11 0.38 8.38
CA ALA A 824 -9.43 -0.85 9.10
C ALA A 824 -10.55 -0.65 10.14
N ILE A 825 -10.53 0.51 10.82
CA ILE A 825 -11.58 0.95 11.74
C ILE A 825 -12.93 1.01 11.03
N VAL A 826 -13.03 1.72 9.90
CA VAL A 826 -14.32 1.86 9.20
C VAL A 826 -14.70 0.63 8.38
N GLY A 827 -13.75 -0.25 8.09
CA GLY A 827 -13.93 -1.46 7.28
C GLY A 827 -14.33 -2.70 8.07
N GLY A 828 -14.28 -2.67 9.41
CA GLY A 828 -14.65 -3.83 10.24
C GLY A 828 -13.62 -4.98 10.20
N ASN A 829 -12.35 -4.68 9.97
CA ASN A 829 -11.27 -5.67 9.87
C ASN A 829 -10.04 -5.30 10.70
N LEU A 830 -10.23 -4.55 11.80
CA LEU A 830 -9.19 -4.08 12.69
C LEU A 830 -8.52 -5.24 13.44
N ARG A 831 -7.22 -5.09 13.63
CA ARG A 831 -6.32 -6.01 14.34
C ARG A 831 -5.22 -5.21 15.00
N GLN A 832 -4.60 -5.74 16.05
CA GLN A 832 -3.51 -5.05 16.75
C GLN A 832 -2.33 -4.67 15.83
N GLU A 833 -2.07 -5.44 14.76
CA GLU A 833 -1.03 -5.13 13.75
C GLU A 833 -1.25 -3.81 12.99
N HIS A 834 -2.49 -3.28 12.99
CA HIS A 834 -2.78 -1.97 12.42
C HIS A 834 -2.36 -0.81 13.35
N ALA A 835 -2.08 -1.07 14.63
CA ALA A 835 -1.67 -0.08 15.62
C ALA A 835 -0.40 -0.55 16.36
N LEU A 836 0.74 -0.50 15.65
CA LEU A 836 2.06 -0.74 16.21
C LEU A 836 2.74 0.58 16.56
N PHE A 837 3.43 0.60 17.70
CA PHE A 837 4.07 1.78 18.26
C PHE A 837 5.55 1.49 18.52
N ALA A 838 6.40 2.46 18.25
CA ALA A 838 7.83 2.37 18.56
C ALA A 838 8.02 2.27 20.07
N ASN A 839 9.03 1.51 20.50
CA ASN A 839 9.44 1.44 21.91
C ASN A 839 10.24 2.69 22.28
N LYS A 840 9.54 3.82 22.39
CA LYS A 840 10.08 5.14 22.73
C LYS A 840 9.18 5.80 23.77
N ALA A 841 9.81 6.47 24.73
CA ALA A 841 9.12 7.30 25.69
C ALA A 841 8.77 8.66 25.06
N THR A 842 7.69 9.27 25.54
CA THR A 842 7.22 10.57 25.07
C THR A 842 6.82 11.46 26.22
N VAL A 843 7.10 12.76 26.09
CA VAL A 843 6.64 13.80 27.02
C VAL A 843 6.07 14.96 26.22
N CYS A 844 4.83 15.31 26.50
CA CYS A 844 4.11 16.43 25.91
C CYS A 844 3.98 17.54 26.96
N LYS A 845 4.34 18.78 26.61
CA LYS A 845 4.12 19.96 27.45
C LYS A 845 3.32 21.01 26.68
N TYR A 846 2.28 21.56 27.31
CA TYR A 846 1.52 22.68 26.75
C TYR A 846 2.05 24.01 27.24
N ALA A 847 2.33 24.92 26.30
CA ALA A 847 2.36 26.34 26.55
C ALA A 847 0.92 26.88 26.47
N VAL A 848 0.46 27.50 27.56
CA VAL A 848 -0.89 28.03 27.73
C VAL A 848 -0.84 29.52 28.09
N PRO A 849 -1.89 30.30 27.79
CA PRO A 849 -1.96 31.71 28.14
C PRO A 849 -1.76 31.97 29.62
N GLU A 850 -1.05 33.04 29.99
CA GLU A 850 -1.06 33.55 31.36
C GLU A 850 -2.49 33.70 31.90
N GLY A 851 -2.71 33.29 33.14
CA GLY A 851 -4.05 33.30 33.77
C GLY A 851 -4.98 32.14 33.36
N TYR A 852 -4.56 31.24 32.48
CA TYR A 852 -5.30 29.99 32.19
C TYR A 852 -5.37 29.09 33.44
N PRO A 853 -6.53 28.47 33.75
CA PRO A 853 -7.76 28.39 32.96
C PRO A 853 -8.82 29.46 33.29
N ASP A 854 -8.66 30.22 34.37
CA ASP A 854 -9.75 31.04 34.93
C ASP A 854 -9.91 32.39 34.23
N SER A 855 -8.79 33.05 33.91
CA SER A 855 -8.77 34.37 33.27
C SER A 855 -7.63 34.46 32.24
N PRO A 856 -7.66 33.60 31.20
CA PRO A 856 -6.57 33.51 30.23
C PRO A 856 -6.46 34.79 29.41
N VAL A 857 -5.22 35.23 29.18
CA VAL A 857 -4.89 36.24 28.17
C VAL A 857 -5.35 35.75 26.79
N LYS A 858 -5.79 36.68 25.95
CA LYS A 858 -6.34 36.40 24.61
C LYS A 858 -5.82 37.41 23.61
N ASN A 859 -5.76 37.00 22.35
CA ASN A 859 -5.40 37.84 21.21
C ASN A 859 -4.03 38.51 21.35
N GLN A 860 -3.10 37.87 22.07
CA GLN A 860 -1.71 38.28 22.10
C GLN A 860 -0.88 37.45 21.11
N LYS A 861 0.20 38.05 20.62
CA LYS A 861 1.06 37.45 19.62
C LYS A 861 1.98 36.42 20.25
N ILE A 862 2.11 35.27 19.59
CA ILE A 862 3.03 34.18 19.95
C ILE A 862 4.06 34.03 18.83
N ASP A 863 5.32 33.82 19.21
CA ASP A 863 6.40 33.47 18.31
C ASP A 863 6.89 32.05 18.59
N THR A 864 6.88 31.22 17.55
CA THR A 864 7.39 29.85 17.61
C THR A 864 8.72 29.70 16.88
N SER A 865 9.25 30.75 16.24
CA SER A 865 10.41 30.70 15.34
C SER A 865 11.65 30.07 15.95
N GLY A 866 11.83 30.19 17.27
CA GLY A 866 12.93 29.59 18.03
C GLY A 866 12.84 28.07 18.24
N VAL A 867 11.67 27.45 17.99
CA VAL A 867 11.48 25.99 18.11
C VAL A 867 12.20 25.29 16.97
N ALA A 868 13.15 24.41 17.29
CA ALA A 868 14.03 23.78 16.31
C ALA A 868 13.30 22.66 15.56
N ASP A 869 12.64 21.75 16.29
CA ASP A 869 11.84 20.68 15.67
C ASP A 869 10.37 21.04 15.50
N LYS A 870 10.05 21.66 14.36
CA LYS A 870 8.66 21.97 14.00
C LYS A 870 7.76 20.73 13.87
N ASN A 871 8.32 19.54 13.62
CA ASN A 871 7.54 18.30 13.49
C ASN A 871 7.03 17.77 14.83
N GLN A 872 7.54 18.30 15.95
CA GLN A 872 7.07 17.97 17.29
C GLN A 872 6.27 19.07 17.97
N LEU A 873 6.04 20.18 17.27
CA LEU A 873 5.18 21.28 17.72
C LEU A 873 3.77 21.14 17.16
N TYR A 874 2.75 21.22 18.02
CA TYR A 874 1.34 21.09 17.66
C TYR A 874 0.56 22.33 18.10
N LEU A 875 0.06 23.07 17.13
CA LEU A 875 -0.82 24.21 17.32
C LEU A 875 -2.23 23.78 17.76
N ALA A 876 -2.74 24.38 18.84
CA ALA A 876 -4.07 24.16 19.40
C ALA A 876 -4.96 25.41 19.29
N SER A 877 -5.19 26.13 20.39
CA SER A 877 -6.08 27.29 20.46
C SER A 877 -5.37 28.56 19.99
N VAL A 878 -5.02 28.57 18.70
CA VAL A 878 -4.34 29.68 18.03
C VAL A 878 -5.04 30.06 16.72
N ASP A 879 -4.79 31.28 16.25
CA ASP A 879 -5.32 31.83 15.01
C ASP A 879 -4.20 32.54 14.24
N ALA A 880 -4.07 32.20 12.95
CA ALA A 880 -3.12 32.85 12.06
C ALA A 880 -3.75 34.11 11.44
N ARG A 881 -3.06 35.24 11.59
CA ARG A 881 -3.39 36.55 11.01
C ARG A 881 -2.23 37.02 10.13
N ASP A 882 -2.47 38.05 9.32
CA ASP A 882 -1.49 38.54 8.32
C ASP A 882 -0.11 38.90 8.93
N ASP A 883 -0.08 39.30 10.21
CA ASP A 883 1.13 39.75 10.90
C ASP A 883 1.66 38.75 11.95
N GLY A 884 1.07 37.56 12.10
CA GLY A 884 1.59 36.51 12.99
C GLY A 884 0.56 35.56 13.58
N LEU A 885 1.01 34.77 14.57
CA LEU A 885 0.19 33.80 15.29
C LEU A 885 -0.33 34.40 16.60
N TYR A 886 -1.62 34.20 16.89
CA TYR A 886 -2.27 34.75 18.07
C TYR A 886 -2.93 33.66 18.92
N GLU A 887 -2.85 33.77 20.25
CA GLU A 887 -3.58 32.88 21.17
C GLU A 887 -5.07 33.24 21.27
N LEU A 888 -5.90 32.22 21.49
CA LEU A 888 -7.37 32.36 21.62
C LEU A 888 -7.88 32.15 23.06
N GLY A 889 -7.00 32.01 24.05
CA GLY A 889 -7.37 31.92 25.47
C GLY A 889 -7.65 30.50 25.98
N SER A 890 -7.07 29.49 25.34
CA SER A 890 -7.01 28.12 25.87
C SER A 890 -5.62 27.55 25.56
N ARG A 891 -5.40 26.25 25.76
CA ARG A 891 -4.13 25.57 25.45
C ARG A 891 -3.66 25.97 24.05
N ALA A 892 -2.54 26.69 23.97
CA ALA A 892 -2.15 27.36 22.74
C ALA A 892 -1.29 26.45 21.86
N ILE A 893 -0.21 25.90 22.42
CA ILE A 893 0.79 25.12 21.67
C ILE A 893 1.29 23.97 22.55
N ALA A 894 1.31 22.76 21.99
CA ALA A 894 1.98 21.62 22.60
C ALA A 894 3.32 21.34 21.90
N VAL A 895 4.30 20.86 22.67
CA VAL A 895 5.53 20.27 22.12
C VAL A 895 5.72 18.87 22.68
N VAL A 896 6.26 17.96 21.86
CA VAL A 896 6.50 16.57 22.25
C VAL A 896 7.97 16.20 22.13
N GLY A 897 8.60 15.83 23.24
CA GLY A 897 9.87 15.13 23.22
C GLY A 897 9.66 13.63 23.01
N VAL A 898 10.51 13.01 22.19
CA VAL A 898 10.54 11.57 21.94
C VAL A 898 11.95 11.06 22.16
N ALA A 899 12.14 10.08 23.03
CA ALA A 899 13.45 9.53 23.38
C ALA A 899 13.36 8.08 23.87
N ASP A 900 14.49 7.49 24.26
CA ASP A 900 14.54 6.12 24.81
C ASP A 900 14.03 6.07 26.26
N THR A 901 14.03 7.19 26.98
CA THR A 901 13.54 7.29 28.36
C THR A 901 12.66 8.52 28.57
N ILE A 902 11.75 8.48 29.56
CA ILE A 902 10.88 9.63 29.87
C ILE A 902 11.71 10.87 30.23
N ALA A 903 12.81 10.71 30.98
CA ALA A 903 13.65 11.82 31.40
C ALA A 903 14.38 12.51 30.23
N GLU A 904 14.77 11.77 29.19
CA GLU A 904 15.36 12.36 27.98
C GLU A 904 14.29 13.03 27.12
N ALA A 905 13.11 12.41 26.99
CA ALA A 905 11.97 13.01 26.29
C ALA A 905 11.52 14.31 26.98
N GLU A 906 11.51 14.35 28.30
CA GLU A 906 11.20 15.54 29.09
C GLU A 906 12.17 16.67 28.77
N LYS A 907 13.49 16.42 28.77
CA LYS A 907 14.51 17.44 28.46
C LYS A 907 14.32 18.03 27.06
N ILE A 908 13.96 17.20 26.09
CA ILE A 908 13.69 17.66 24.72
C ILE A 908 12.43 18.56 24.72
N ALA A 909 11.33 18.10 25.33
CA ALA A 909 10.10 18.87 25.40
C ALA A 909 10.30 20.21 26.13
N GLU A 910 11.04 20.20 27.24
CA GLU A 910 11.35 21.38 28.03
C GLU A 910 12.23 22.38 27.26
N ALA A 911 13.23 21.91 26.53
CA ALA A 911 14.06 22.77 25.70
C ALA A 911 13.22 23.47 24.61
N GLU A 912 12.34 22.74 23.94
CA GLU A 912 11.53 23.28 22.84
C GLU A 912 10.41 24.21 23.33
N VAL A 913 9.72 23.91 24.43
CA VAL A 913 8.64 24.78 24.95
C VAL A 913 9.19 26.14 25.39
N ASN A 914 10.39 26.19 25.97
CA ASN A 914 11.07 27.43 26.38
C ASN A 914 11.47 28.35 25.21
N ASN A 915 11.51 27.80 23.98
CA ASN A 915 11.78 28.56 22.77
C ASN A 915 10.53 29.25 22.21
N ILE A 916 9.34 28.97 22.74
CA ILE A 916 8.11 29.67 22.38
C ILE A 916 8.05 30.99 23.16
N LYS A 917 7.83 32.12 22.47
CA LYS A 917 7.71 33.46 23.08
C LYS A 917 6.28 33.97 23.00
N GLY A 918 5.85 34.68 24.03
CA GLY A 918 4.50 35.21 24.19
C GLY A 918 4.11 35.24 25.68
N PRO A 919 2.94 35.78 26.04
CA PRO A 919 2.42 35.74 27.41
C PRO A 919 1.89 34.34 27.74
N LEU A 920 2.80 33.36 27.73
CA LEU A 920 2.52 31.94 27.91
C LEU A 920 3.30 31.38 29.10
N PHE A 921 2.74 30.38 29.77
CA PHE A 921 3.43 29.55 30.75
C PHE A 921 3.18 28.06 30.48
N HIS A 922 3.99 27.19 31.05
CA HIS A 922 3.82 25.74 31.02
C HIS A 922 4.18 25.13 32.37
N ARG A 923 3.82 23.87 32.60
CA ARG A 923 4.30 23.09 33.74
C ARG A 923 5.67 22.48 33.45
N GLN A 924 6.63 22.73 34.33
CA GLN A 924 8.01 22.25 34.16
C GLN A 924 8.16 20.82 34.66
N ASP A 925 7.37 20.40 35.65
CA ASP A 925 7.55 19.13 36.35
C ASP A 925 7.06 17.87 35.59
N ILE A 926 6.33 18.04 34.48
CA ILE A 926 5.76 16.93 33.69
C ILE A 926 6.89 16.11 33.04
N GLY A 927 6.93 14.81 33.36
CA GLY A 927 7.96 13.87 32.86
C GLY A 927 9.26 13.88 33.67
N THR A 928 9.37 14.68 34.73
CA THR A 928 10.57 14.73 35.57
C THR A 928 10.71 13.47 36.43
N PRO A 929 11.95 13.02 36.73
CA PRO A 929 12.20 11.90 37.63
C PRO A 929 11.56 12.09 39.01
N GLU A 930 11.52 13.31 39.54
CA GLU A 930 10.95 13.65 40.84
C GLU A 930 9.44 13.37 40.88
N LEU A 931 8.70 13.85 39.86
CA LEU A 931 7.26 13.64 39.76
C LEU A 931 6.93 12.17 39.56
N ILE A 932 7.65 11.47 38.68
CA ILE A 932 7.45 10.04 38.42
C ILE A 932 7.70 9.21 39.70
N ASN A 933 8.80 9.49 40.42
CA ASN A 933 9.08 8.81 41.68
C ASN A 933 7.98 9.04 42.73
N LYS A 934 7.40 10.24 42.81
CA LYS A 934 6.23 10.53 43.65
C LYS A 934 5.04 9.63 43.29
N ARG A 935 4.79 9.37 41.99
CA ARG A 935 3.72 8.46 41.53
C ARG A 935 3.98 7.02 41.95
N ILE A 936 5.20 6.52 41.74
CA ILE A 936 5.63 5.17 42.11
C ILE A 936 5.51 4.95 43.62
N GLN A 937 5.98 5.91 44.41
CA GLN A 937 5.90 5.85 45.87
C GLN A 937 4.45 5.88 46.37
N HIS A 938 3.59 6.70 45.77
CA HIS A 938 2.17 6.74 46.13
C HIS A 938 1.49 5.38 45.86
N MET A 939 1.67 4.79 44.68
CA MET A 939 1.09 3.47 44.37
C MET A 939 1.66 2.36 45.26
N SER A 940 2.96 2.41 45.53
CA SER A 940 3.61 1.46 46.45
C SER A 940 3.07 1.57 47.87
N PHE A 941 2.76 2.78 48.33
CA PHE A 941 2.17 3.02 49.64
C PHE A 941 0.75 2.49 49.72
N LEU A 942 -0.11 2.80 48.74
CA LEU A 942 -1.51 2.36 48.69
C LEU A 942 -1.62 0.83 48.73
N ARG A 943 -0.84 0.13 47.89
CA ARG A 943 -0.87 -1.35 47.80
C ARG A 943 -0.30 -2.06 49.04
N LYS A 944 0.62 -1.41 49.77
CA LYS A 944 1.18 -1.94 51.03
C LYS A 944 0.23 -1.81 52.22
N GLN A 945 -0.68 -0.83 52.22
CA GLN A 945 -1.66 -0.69 53.29
C GLN A 945 -2.75 -1.76 53.20
N GLU A 946 -3.18 -2.12 52.00
CA GLU A 946 -4.21 -3.14 51.78
C GLU A 946 -3.70 -4.56 52.10
N SER A 947 -2.44 -4.87 51.84
CA SER A 947 -1.84 -6.16 52.21
C SER A 947 -1.61 -6.35 53.73
N ARG A 948 -1.95 -5.34 54.55
CA ARG A 948 -1.92 -5.38 56.02
C ARG A 948 -3.31 -5.38 56.68
N ILE A 949 -4.38 -5.26 55.89
CA ILE A 949 -5.79 -5.34 56.31
C ILE A 949 -6.32 -6.68 55.83
#